data_AF-A0A3B1DJF0-F1
#
_entry.id   AF-A0A3B1DJF0-F1
#
_cell.length_a   1.000
_cell.length_b   1.000
_cell.length_c   1.000
_cell.angle_alpha   90.00
_cell.angle_beta   90.00
_cell.angle_gamma   90.00
#
_symmetry.space_group_name_H-M   'P 1'
#
loop_
_entity.id
_entity.type
_entity.pdbx_description
1 polymer ?
#
loop_
_entity_poly.entity_id
_entity_poly.type
_entity_poly.pdbx_seq_one_letter_code
_entity_poly.pdbx_strand_id
1 'polypeptide(L)'
;MLVVGWDGADWRTIDPLIERGEMPNLKRFLDEGVRGNIATLQPMLSPMLWTSIATGKHADRHGVLGFAEPDPKTGKARPVTSSSRRCKAIWNILTDAGRPSGVINWYATHPAERIEGFVVTDRFAIATGALTQGEPHDGWPPVPGSVHPTEDLDLLAAVRIHPMMISPDQVRELVPSATDEECFTDPKLRELRVLLAHCATVHNAATAYLDERPWDFLGIYYDAIDRIAHAFMEFNPPRMAHISEADFARYKGVMEGVYRLHDMMLGRVMKLIDDETAVIICSDHGFYSDNRRPEGSSTIKAGKPVAWHRTFGMVALWGPGIKRGDQIHGATLLDITPTVLRLLDMPVARDMDGRPLVQAFETVGETMPTCETYENDTSHLPSGEALDDETTSHEMMRQLRDLGYIGDDDATGVEIDQLRNLGTVYLSTGRPRLALEQFRRVLDAKPEENGAIMTVATALLQMGRLEACEEMLDRVADDPEAAPRASLTRALVRERRGDLEGATIILEELVQSGLPSPGLLGQMGRMYLRRDLLDKAESLFVRALEYEPEDPEALDGLGVVYRRTGRAPEAVLAHVRSIALMRHRPQTHLNLARALLDADRVPWALDACRVAARMSPRDPTPHELLAEVYATRVGNAEKAAFHRKRAEALRAARQRRHEGPRKAGTPEPRGEAVTIVTGLPRSGTSLLMQMLEAGGIPALTDSLREADDDNPRGYYELEAVKRTATDDSWLDEAGGCCVKIVTALLRALPGDRQYRVVFLRRDIDEILASQAKMLNRLGRSGAALDTAELRRAFEEDLRATQEWLTHQPNIRVLEVWYGNTVKDAAGEAARLAEFVGEDLDQHAMAGAVDDGLYRQRRAKS
;
A
#
# COMPACT_ATOMS: atom_id res chain seq x y z
N MET A 1 -15.04 5.66 20.41
CA MET A 1 -14.97 4.85 19.17
C MET A 1 -14.19 3.57 19.41
N LEU A 2 -14.73 2.41 19.04
CA LEU A 2 -14.09 1.10 19.22
C LEU A 2 -13.85 0.41 17.87
N VAL A 3 -12.66 -0.16 17.67
CA VAL A 3 -12.33 -1.00 16.51
C VAL A 3 -11.87 -2.37 17.01
N VAL A 4 -12.56 -3.42 16.57
CA VAL A 4 -12.28 -4.82 16.89
C VAL A 4 -11.80 -5.54 15.64
N GLY A 5 -10.55 -5.98 15.66
CA GLY A 5 -9.96 -6.83 14.64
C GLY A 5 -10.20 -8.30 14.92
N TRP A 6 -10.81 -9.01 13.99
CA TRP A 6 -10.92 -10.48 13.98
C TRP A 6 -10.11 -11.03 12.80
N ASP A 7 -8.83 -11.31 13.01
CA ASP A 7 -7.93 -11.78 11.94
C ASP A 7 -8.45 -13.07 11.30
N GLY A 8 -8.52 -13.09 9.96
CA GLY A 8 -8.98 -14.24 9.18
C GLY A 8 -10.47 -14.57 9.25
N ALA A 9 -11.32 -13.70 9.82
CA ALA A 9 -12.75 -13.95 9.89
C ALA A 9 -13.45 -13.82 8.52
N ASP A 10 -14.36 -14.75 8.21
CA ASP A 10 -15.08 -14.81 6.92
C ASP A 10 -16.60 -15.00 7.08
N TRP A 11 -17.39 -14.28 6.28
CA TRP A 11 -18.85 -14.37 6.26
C TRP A 11 -19.36 -15.77 5.91
N ARG A 12 -18.61 -16.58 5.14
CA ARG A 12 -18.99 -17.96 4.78
C ARG A 12 -19.02 -18.92 5.97
N THR A 13 -18.30 -18.59 7.04
CA THR A 13 -18.39 -19.33 8.30
C THR A 13 -19.45 -18.71 9.21
N ILE A 14 -19.52 -17.37 9.25
CA ILE A 14 -20.44 -16.65 10.12
C ILE A 14 -21.91 -16.78 9.73
N ASP A 15 -22.25 -16.60 8.44
CA ASP A 15 -23.64 -16.56 7.99
C ASP A 15 -24.38 -17.87 8.33
N PRO A 16 -23.82 -19.07 8.07
CA PRO A 16 -24.44 -20.32 8.52
C PRO A 16 -24.61 -20.44 10.03
N LEU A 17 -23.69 -19.87 10.83
CA LEU A 17 -23.81 -19.88 12.29
C LEU A 17 -24.91 -18.93 12.79
N ILE A 18 -25.03 -17.75 12.18
CA ILE A 18 -26.12 -16.80 12.45
C ILE A 18 -27.47 -17.41 12.09
N GLU A 19 -27.58 -18.06 10.92
CA GLU A 19 -28.80 -18.72 10.45
C GLU A 19 -29.26 -19.83 11.43
N ARG A 20 -28.32 -20.53 12.07
CA ARG A 20 -28.60 -21.54 13.10
C ARG A 20 -28.84 -20.94 14.50
N GLY A 21 -28.69 -19.63 14.66
CA GLY A 21 -28.85 -18.94 15.95
C GLY A 21 -27.66 -19.13 16.90
N GLU A 22 -26.49 -19.51 16.40
CA GLU A 22 -25.30 -19.82 17.18
C GLU A 22 -24.37 -18.61 17.40
N MET A 23 -24.62 -17.49 16.72
CA MET A 23 -23.93 -16.20 16.92
C MET A 23 -24.92 -15.06 17.19
N PRO A 24 -25.65 -15.10 18.32
CA PRO A 24 -26.73 -14.15 18.60
C PRO A 24 -26.24 -12.70 18.82
N ASN A 25 -25.03 -12.49 19.35
CA ASN A 25 -24.53 -11.14 19.63
C ASN A 25 -24.16 -10.42 18.35
N LEU A 26 -23.43 -11.08 17.46
CA LEU A 26 -23.11 -10.57 16.13
C LEU A 26 -24.36 -10.42 15.29
N LYS A 27 -25.30 -11.38 15.35
CA LYS A 27 -26.59 -11.21 14.65
C LYS A 27 -27.25 -9.89 15.05
N ARG A 28 -27.36 -9.61 16.35
CA ARG A 28 -27.94 -8.35 16.85
C ARG A 28 -27.16 -7.13 16.38
N PHE A 29 -25.83 -7.19 16.45
CA PHE A 29 -24.93 -6.15 15.94
C PHE A 29 -25.22 -5.81 14.48
N LEU A 30 -25.42 -6.83 13.64
CA LEU A 30 -25.70 -6.66 12.21
C LEU A 30 -27.13 -6.18 11.92
N ASP A 31 -28.13 -6.66 12.68
CA ASP A 31 -29.53 -6.23 12.54
C ASP A 31 -29.67 -4.72 12.82
N GLU A 32 -28.86 -4.19 13.74
CA GLU A 32 -28.83 -2.78 14.15
C GLU A 32 -27.73 -1.96 13.47
N GLY A 33 -26.94 -2.57 12.59
CA GLY A 33 -25.76 -1.96 11.97
C GLY A 33 -25.69 -2.15 10.46
N VAL A 34 -24.50 -2.00 9.90
CA VAL A 34 -24.20 -2.27 8.48
C VAL A 34 -23.10 -3.31 8.36
N ARG A 35 -23.05 -4.02 7.24
CA ARG A 35 -22.03 -5.06 6.98
C ARG A 35 -21.56 -5.07 5.54
N GLY A 36 -20.36 -5.59 5.28
CA GLY A 36 -19.87 -5.80 3.93
C GLY A 36 -18.59 -6.62 3.85
N ASN A 37 -18.17 -6.88 2.62
CA ASN A 37 -16.85 -7.43 2.32
C ASN A 37 -15.81 -6.31 2.33
N ILE A 38 -14.61 -6.60 2.82
CA ILE A 38 -13.46 -5.70 2.73
C ILE A 38 -12.35 -6.38 1.93
N ALA A 39 -11.90 -5.75 0.86
CA ALA A 39 -10.84 -6.30 0.02
C ALA A 39 -9.49 -6.20 0.74
N THR A 40 -8.75 -7.30 0.74
CA THR A 40 -7.40 -7.39 1.31
C THR A 40 -6.34 -6.70 0.42
N LEU A 41 -5.12 -6.60 0.93
CA LEU A 41 -3.96 -6.04 0.22
C LEU A 41 -2.96 -7.15 -0.13
N GLN A 42 -1.96 -6.82 -0.96
CA GLN A 42 -0.92 -7.77 -1.37
C GLN A 42 0.46 -7.27 -0.95
N PRO A 43 1.33 -8.14 -0.39
CA PRO A 43 1.06 -9.53 -0.01
C PRO A 43 0.15 -9.63 1.25
N MET A 44 -0.57 -10.76 1.39
CA MET A 44 -1.46 -11.03 2.53
C MET A 44 -0.65 -11.49 3.74
N LEU A 45 0.01 -10.55 4.42
CA LEU A 45 0.78 -10.80 5.65
C LEU A 45 0.25 -9.89 6.75
N SER A 46 -0.24 -10.47 7.86
CA SER A 46 -0.87 -9.73 8.97
C SER A 46 -0.08 -8.49 9.44
N PRO A 47 1.26 -8.52 9.63
CA PRO A 47 2.01 -7.32 9.98
C PRO A 47 1.80 -6.14 9.02
N MET A 48 1.74 -6.42 7.72
CA MET A 48 1.56 -5.40 6.69
C MET A 48 0.11 -4.95 6.64
N LEU A 49 -0.84 -5.89 6.71
CA LEU A 49 -2.27 -5.62 6.61
C LEU A 49 -2.78 -4.81 7.80
N TRP A 50 -2.47 -5.21 9.04
CA TRP A 50 -2.92 -4.51 10.24
C TRP A 50 -2.23 -3.16 10.46
N THR A 51 -1.00 -2.98 9.96
CA THR A 51 -0.37 -1.66 9.89
C THR A 51 -1.05 -0.78 8.83
N SER A 52 -1.45 -1.34 7.69
CA SER A 52 -2.22 -0.62 6.67
C SER A 52 -3.59 -0.17 7.20
N ILE A 53 -4.27 -1.02 7.99
CA ILE A 53 -5.53 -0.68 8.67
C ILE A 53 -5.31 0.50 9.63
N ALA A 54 -4.26 0.45 10.46
CA ALA A 54 -3.97 1.46 11.49
C ALA A 54 -3.48 2.82 10.93
N THR A 55 -2.96 2.84 9.71
CA THR A 55 -2.38 4.06 9.08
C THR A 55 -3.22 4.59 7.92
N GLY A 56 -4.09 3.77 7.31
CA GLY A 56 -4.78 4.11 6.07
C GLY A 56 -3.87 4.20 4.84
N LYS A 57 -2.66 3.62 4.91
CA LYS A 57 -1.61 3.71 3.88
C LYS A 57 -1.11 2.32 3.49
N HIS A 58 -0.61 2.18 2.26
CA HIS A 58 0.08 0.96 1.83
C HIS A 58 1.45 0.79 2.49
N ALA A 59 1.97 -0.44 2.45
CA ALA A 59 3.24 -0.81 3.08
C ALA A 59 4.49 -0.13 2.52
N ASP A 60 4.47 0.33 1.25
CA ASP A 60 5.56 1.15 0.72
C ASP A 60 5.65 2.52 1.41
N ARG A 61 4.57 2.99 2.05
CA ARG A 61 4.57 4.23 2.83
C ARG A 61 4.89 3.97 4.30
N HIS A 62 4.16 3.06 4.94
CA HIS A 62 4.33 2.83 6.39
C HIS A 62 5.58 2.01 6.74
N GLY A 63 6.23 1.34 5.79
CA GLY A 63 7.56 0.73 5.95
C GLY A 63 7.61 -0.66 6.62
N VAL A 64 6.48 -1.17 7.10
CA VAL A 64 6.38 -2.55 7.65
C VAL A 64 6.20 -3.51 6.48
N LEU A 65 7.22 -4.34 6.23
CA LEU A 65 7.33 -5.17 5.03
C LEU A 65 7.37 -6.69 5.32
N GLY A 66 6.91 -7.13 6.49
CA GLY A 66 6.88 -8.55 6.84
C GLY A 66 6.86 -8.77 8.36
N PHE A 67 7.16 -10.01 8.77
CA PHE A 67 7.23 -10.43 10.17
C PHE A 67 8.56 -10.05 10.85
N ALA A 68 9.62 -9.87 10.06
CA ALA A 68 10.96 -9.55 10.52
C ALA A 68 11.60 -8.44 9.67
N GLU A 69 12.64 -7.81 10.21
CA GLU A 69 13.47 -6.83 9.54
C GLU A 69 14.94 -6.93 9.98
N PRO A 70 15.89 -6.42 9.18
CA PRO A 70 17.26 -6.25 9.64
C PRO A 70 17.31 -5.21 10.76
N ASP A 71 17.98 -5.56 11.86
CA ASP A 71 18.28 -4.63 12.94
C ASP A 71 19.31 -3.61 12.48
N PRO A 72 18.99 -2.30 12.44
CA PRO A 72 19.94 -1.29 11.99
C PRO A 72 21.15 -1.14 12.92
N LYS A 73 21.08 -1.59 14.19
CA LYS A 73 22.17 -1.49 15.16
C LYS A 73 23.11 -2.70 15.09
N THR A 74 22.54 -3.91 15.04
CA THR A 74 23.32 -5.15 15.11
C THR A 74 23.56 -5.80 13.77
N GLY A 75 22.79 -5.43 12.74
CA GLY A 75 22.79 -6.09 11.43
C GLY A 75 22.20 -7.51 11.46
N LYS A 76 21.64 -7.98 12.58
CA LYS A 76 20.97 -9.28 12.71
C LYS A 76 19.49 -9.16 12.33
N ALA A 77 18.84 -10.27 12.04
CA ALA A 77 17.38 -10.28 11.88
C ALA A 77 16.69 -10.07 13.24
N ARG A 78 15.65 -9.24 13.26
CA ARG A 78 14.78 -9.04 14.43
C ARG A 78 13.31 -9.01 14.00
N PRO A 79 12.36 -9.26 14.92
CA PRO A 79 10.94 -9.09 14.63
C PRO A 79 10.62 -7.62 14.32
N VAL A 80 9.55 -7.39 13.55
CA VAL A 80 9.01 -6.03 13.40
C VAL A 80 8.39 -5.56 14.72
N THR A 81 8.49 -4.24 14.95
CA THR A 81 8.21 -3.55 16.21
C THR A 81 7.45 -2.25 15.92
N SER A 82 6.99 -1.54 16.94
CA SER A 82 6.45 -0.18 16.81
C SER A 82 7.43 0.74 16.09
N SER A 83 8.74 0.62 16.38
CA SER A 83 9.81 1.41 15.73
C SER A 83 10.03 1.13 14.25
N SER A 84 9.44 0.07 13.69
CA SER A 84 9.53 -0.26 12.26
C SER A 84 8.65 0.65 11.40
N ARG A 85 7.62 1.26 12.00
CA ARG A 85 6.61 2.04 11.28
C ARG A 85 7.09 3.46 11.00
N ARG A 86 6.96 3.90 9.75
CA ARG A 86 7.39 5.24 9.25
C ARG A 86 6.25 6.26 9.12
N CYS A 87 5.04 5.88 9.48
CA CYS A 87 3.85 6.73 9.43
C CYS A 87 3.11 6.68 10.76
N LYS A 88 2.41 7.76 11.09
CA LYS A 88 1.53 7.80 12.26
C LYS A 88 0.39 6.81 12.10
N ALA A 89 0.21 5.95 13.09
CA ALA A 89 -1.02 5.21 13.25
C ALA A 89 -2.10 6.11 13.86
N ILE A 90 -3.36 5.68 13.79
CA ILE A 90 -4.50 6.45 14.31
C ILE A 90 -4.31 6.90 15.76
N TRP A 91 -3.74 6.07 16.64
CA TRP A 91 -3.48 6.43 18.04
C TRP A 91 -2.40 7.52 18.18
N ASN A 92 -1.41 7.60 17.29
CA ASN A 92 -0.43 8.69 17.28
C ASN A 92 -1.10 10.00 16.85
N ILE A 93 -1.93 9.94 15.80
CA ILE A 93 -2.69 11.09 15.29
C ILE A 93 -3.61 11.68 16.37
N LEU A 94 -4.29 10.81 17.13
CA LEU A 94 -5.18 11.22 18.21
C LEU A 94 -4.40 11.76 19.41
N THR A 95 -3.26 11.17 19.73
CA THR A 95 -2.35 11.67 20.78
C THR A 95 -1.91 13.11 20.48
N ASP A 96 -1.52 13.42 19.24
CA ASP A 96 -1.17 14.79 18.85
C ASP A 96 -2.33 15.78 18.99
N ALA A 97 -3.57 15.28 18.86
CA ALA A 97 -4.79 16.05 19.07
C ALA A 97 -5.24 16.11 20.54
N GLY A 98 -4.48 15.54 21.48
CA GLY A 98 -4.82 15.49 22.90
C GLY A 98 -6.00 14.57 23.21
N ARG A 99 -6.25 13.55 22.36
CA ARG A 99 -7.35 12.60 22.50
C ARG A 99 -6.83 11.24 22.98
N PRO A 100 -7.30 10.75 24.15
CA PRO A 100 -6.80 9.51 24.71
C PRO A 100 -7.13 8.31 23.81
N SER A 101 -6.16 7.42 23.63
CA SER A 101 -6.29 6.22 22.79
C SER A 101 -5.84 4.98 23.54
N GLY A 102 -6.57 3.89 23.37
CA GLY A 102 -6.24 2.56 23.83
C GLY A 102 -5.87 1.64 22.67
N VAL A 103 -4.83 0.83 22.83
CA VAL A 103 -4.42 -0.16 21.83
C VAL A 103 -4.10 -1.48 22.52
N ILE A 104 -4.73 -2.57 22.09
CA ILE A 104 -4.59 -3.89 22.72
C ILE A 104 -4.28 -4.95 21.67
N ASN A 105 -3.14 -5.60 21.86
CA ASN A 105 -2.60 -6.69 21.05
C ASN A 105 -2.33 -6.35 19.58
N TRP A 106 -2.53 -5.10 19.16
CA TRP A 106 -2.40 -4.72 17.74
C TRP A 106 -1.00 -5.01 17.21
N TYR A 107 -0.91 -5.51 15.98
CA TYR A 107 0.36 -5.97 15.42
C TYR A 107 1.41 -4.86 15.35
N ALA A 108 2.68 -5.20 15.63
CA ALA A 108 3.82 -4.28 15.60
C ALA A 108 3.63 -3.06 16.51
N THR A 109 3.19 -3.30 17.74
CA THR A 109 3.04 -2.25 18.77
C THR A 109 4.04 -2.38 19.90
N HIS A 110 4.84 -3.44 19.92
CA HIS A 110 5.94 -3.60 20.88
C HIS A 110 7.23 -2.89 20.41
N PRO A 111 7.98 -2.21 21.30
CA PRO A 111 7.61 -1.86 22.67
C PRO A 111 6.47 -0.84 22.73
N ALA A 112 5.73 -0.85 23.84
CA ALA A 112 4.55 -0.04 24.06
C ALA A 112 4.84 1.44 23.82
N GLU A 113 4.10 2.04 22.87
CA GLU A 113 4.25 3.43 22.50
C GLU A 113 3.75 4.35 23.63
N ARG A 114 4.46 5.45 23.86
CA ARG A 114 4.03 6.48 24.81
C ARG A 114 2.99 7.38 24.14
N ILE A 115 1.73 7.06 24.38
CA ILE A 115 0.57 7.81 23.87
C ILE A 115 -0.23 8.41 25.03
N GLU A 116 -1.07 9.39 24.71
CA GLU A 116 -2.15 9.80 25.62
C GLU A 116 -3.15 8.63 25.69
N GLY A 117 -3.26 7.96 26.84
CA GLY A 117 -4.05 6.73 27.01
C GLY A 117 -3.19 5.52 27.38
N PHE A 118 -3.39 4.38 26.72
CA PHE A 118 -2.74 3.11 27.09
C PHE A 118 -2.43 2.20 25.89
N VAL A 119 -1.39 1.37 26.03
CA VAL A 119 -0.99 0.35 25.05
C VAL A 119 -0.70 -0.96 25.77
N VAL A 120 -1.32 -2.04 25.32
CA VAL A 120 -0.97 -3.43 25.65
C VAL A 120 -0.52 -4.09 24.35
N THR A 121 0.75 -4.43 24.22
CA THR A 121 1.33 -4.76 22.92
C THR A 121 0.98 -6.17 22.45
N ASP A 122 1.27 -6.46 21.17
CA ASP A 122 1.22 -7.80 20.57
C ASP A 122 2.14 -8.85 21.23
N ARG A 123 2.94 -8.46 22.23
CA ARG A 123 3.85 -9.34 22.98
C ARG A 123 3.38 -9.67 24.39
N PHE A 124 2.37 -8.97 24.89
CA PHE A 124 1.87 -9.15 26.25
C PHE A 124 1.30 -10.56 26.51
N ALA A 125 0.56 -11.09 25.53
CA ALA A 125 -0.15 -12.37 25.64
C ALA A 125 0.68 -13.60 25.19
N ILE A 126 1.88 -13.41 24.63
CA ILE A 126 2.71 -14.49 24.05
C ILE A 126 3.23 -15.43 25.12
N ALA A 127 2.84 -16.71 25.10
CA ALA A 127 3.26 -17.77 26.00
C ALA A 127 4.80 -17.93 26.15
N THR A 128 5.31 -17.69 27.36
CA THR A 128 6.65 -17.87 27.94
C THR A 128 6.96 -19.27 28.47
N GLY A 129 8.21 -19.76 28.48
CA GLY A 129 8.59 -20.90 29.34
C GLY A 129 8.40 -22.30 28.74
N ALA A 130 8.44 -23.34 29.57
CA ALA A 130 8.48 -24.74 29.11
C ALA A 130 7.10 -25.27 28.68
N LEU A 131 6.02 -24.66 29.15
CA LEU A 131 4.63 -25.04 28.91
C LEU A 131 4.39 -26.53 29.24
N THR A 132 4.92 -26.97 30.38
CA THR A 132 4.81 -28.36 30.86
C THR A 132 4.00 -28.49 32.15
N GLN A 133 3.49 -29.69 32.42
CA GLN A 133 2.73 -29.97 33.63
C GLN A 133 3.63 -29.87 34.87
N GLY A 134 3.27 -28.99 35.81
CA GLY A 134 4.03 -28.72 37.03
C GLY A 134 4.86 -27.43 37.01
N GLU A 135 4.90 -26.71 35.88
CA GLU A 135 5.45 -25.35 35.82
C GLU A 135 4.52 -24.40 36.62
N PRO A 136 5.05 -23.61 37.58
CA PRO A 136 4.25 -22.65 38.34
C PRO A 136 3.53 -21.68 37.41
N HIS A 137 2.21 -21.52 37.58
CA HIS A 137 1.40 -20.61 36.75
C HIS A 137 1.66 -19.15 37.16
N ASP A 138 1.79 -18.95 38.46
CA ASP A 138 2.23 -17.80 39.21
C ASP A 138 3.76 -17.68 39.14
N GLY A 139 4.28 -17.42 37.94
CA GLY A 139 5.73 -17.37 37.75
C GLY A 139 6.24 -16.84 36.43
N TRP A 140 5.37 -16.49 35.48
CA TRP A 140 5.86 -16.07 34.18
C TRP A 140 5.69 -14.55 33.94
N PRO A 141 6.80 -13.76 34.04
CA PRO A 141 6.74 -12.31 33.89
C PRO A 141 6.23 -11.88 32.50
N PRO A 142 5.41 -10.82 32.42
CA PRO A 142 5.07 -10.23 31.13
C PRO A 142 6.34 -9.69 30.45
N VAL A 143 6.32 -9.64 29.12
CA VAL A 143 7.45 -9.09 28.34
C VAL A 143 7.68 -7.64 28.78
N PRO A 144 8.91 -7.25 29.20
CA PRO A 144 9.19 -5.88 29.61
C PRO A 144 8.83 -4.87 28.52
N GLY A 145 8.19 -3.75 28.88
CA GLY A 145 7.76 -2.75 27.89
C GLY A 145 6.55 -3.18 27.04
N SER A 146 5.83 -4.23 27.41
CA SER A 146 4.57 -4.62 26.75
C SER A 146 3.33 -3.86 27.22
N VAL A 147 3.47 -2.97 28.20
CA VAL A 147 2.37 -2.15 28.75
C VAL A 147 2.80 -0.69 28.91
N HIS A 148 1.96 0.24 28.46
CA HIS A 148 1.98 1.67 28.77
C HIS A 148 0.59 2.10 29.30
N PRO A 149 0.50 2.85 30.40
CA PRO A 149 1.61 3.22 31.29
C PRO A 149 2.15 2.00 32.05
N THR A 150 3.44 2.00 32.36
CA THR A 150 4.12 0.84 32.97
C THR A 150 3.62 0.49 34.37
N GLU A 151 3.01 1.44 35.09
CA GLU A 151 2.39 1.20 36.40
C GLU A 151 1.24 0.19 36.37
N ASP A 152 0.61 -0.02 35.22
CA ASP A 152 -0.49 -0.98 35.09
C ASP A 152 -0.02 -2.41 34.84
N LEU A 153 1.29 -2.62 34.68
CA LEU A 153 1.85 -3.92 34.31
C LEU A 153 1.45 -5.03 35.29
N ASP A 154 1.53 -4.76 36.60
CA ASP A 154 1.21 -5.76 37.64
C ASP A 154 -0.29 -6.09 37.66
N LEU A 155 -1.15 -5.07 37.48
CA LEU A 155 -2.60 -5.24 37.39
C LEU A 155 -2.96 -6.13 36.19
N LEU A 156 -2.44 -5.80 35.01
CA LEU A 156 -2.71 -6.58 33.81
C LEU A 156 -2.07 -7.98 33.86
N ALA A 157 -0.88 -8.12 34.46
CA ALA A 157 -0.23 -9.40 34.60
C ALA A 157 -1.09 -10.41 35.37
N ALA A 158 -1.88 -9.94 36.34
CA ALA A 158 -2.78 -10.77 37.13
C ALA A 158 -3.96 -11.36 36.33
N VAL A 159 -4.32 -10.77 35.18
CA VAL A 159 -5.42 -11.25 34.33
C VAL A 159 -4.94 -12.07 33.12
N ARG A 160 -3.63 -12.34 33.02
CA ARG A 160 -3.06 -13.21 31.98
C ARG A 160 -3.42 -14.66 32.21
N ILE A 161 -3.70 -15.36 31.13
CA ILE A 161 -4.05 -16.78 31.16
C ILE A 161 -2.85 -17.61 30.70
N HIS A 162 -2.27 -18.37 31.61
CA HIS A 162 -1.28 -19.39 31.28
C HIS A 162 -1.95 -20.57 30.54
N PRO A 163 -1.32 -21.17 29.50
CA PRO A 163 -1.91 -22.29 28.74
C PRO A 163 -2.32 -23.50 29.56
N MET A 164 -1.69 -23.72 30.73
CA MET A 164 -2.08 -24.79 31.66
C MET A 164 -3.36 -24.50 32.45
N MET A 165 -3.79 -23.24 32.55
CA MET A 165 -5.03 -22.86 33.23
C MET A 165 -6.27 -23.08 32.36
N ILE A 166 -6.11 -23.31 31.05
CA ILE A 166 -7.21 -23.79 30.21
C ILE A 166 -7.61 -25.18 30.72
N SER A 167 -8.85 -25.39 31.16
CA SER A 167 -9.24 -26.69 31.67
C SER A 167 -9.45 -27.70 30.52
N PRO A 168 -9.37 -29.02 30.77
CA PRO A 168 -9.80 -30.03 29.80
C PRO A 168 -11.25 -29.83 29.34
N ASP A 169 -12.14 -29.33 30.21
CA ASP A 169 -13.53 -29.01 29.84
C ASP A 169 -13.61 -27.89 28.79
N GLN A 170 -12.81 -26.84 28.94
CA GLN A 170 -12.72 -25.77 27.94
C GLN A 170 -12.16 -26.27 26.60
N VAL A 171 -11.23 -27.23 26.61
CA VAL A 171 -10.78 -27.90 25.37
C VAL A 171 -11.93 -28.73 24.77
N ARG A 172 -12.69 -29.45 25.60
CA ARG A 172 -13.83 -30.27 25.16
C ARG A 172 -14.99 -29.47 24.56
N GLU A 173 -15.12 -28.19 24.86
CA GLU A 173 -16.08 -27.32 24.18
C GLU A 173 -15.82 -27.21 22.66
N LEU A 174 -14.55 -27.32 22.25
CA LEU A 174 -14.13 -27.30 20.84
C LEU A 174 -13.82 -28.70 20.29
N VAL A 175 -13.32 -29.61 21.14
CA VAL A 175 -12.97 -31.00 20.79
C VAL A 175 -13.63 -31.99 21.78
N PRO A 176 -14.93 -32.33 21.63
CA PRO A 176 -15.67 -33.09 22.63
C PRO A 176 -15.11 -34.48 22.95
N SER A 177 -14.35 -35.09 22.04
CA SER A 177 -13.73 -36.40 22.23
C SER A 177 -12.38 -36.36 22.96
N ALA A 178 -11.86 -35.18 23.30
CA ALA A 178 -10.58 -35.04 23.99
C ALA A 178 -10.66 -35.59 25.43
N THR A 179 -9.74 -36.50 25.75
CA THR A 179 -9.52 -36.95 27.13
C THR A 179 -8.68 -35.94 27.92
N ASP A 180 -8.73 -36.01 29.25
CA ASP A 180 -7.93 -35.14 30.12
C ASP A 180 -6.42 -35.28 29.85
N GLU A 181 -5.93 -36.51 29.65
CA GLU A 181 -4.51 -36.79 29.38
C GLU A 181 -4.07 -36.21 28.03
N GLU A 182 -4.87 -36.41 26.98
CA GLU A 182 -4.55 -35.91 25.64
C GLU A 182 -4.49 -34.38 25.60
N CYS A 183 -5.31 -33.68 26.40
CA CYS A 183 -5.26 -32.22 26.49
C CYS A 183 -3.86 -31.68 26.82
N PHE A 184 -3.01 -32.46 27.50
CA PHE A 184 -1.66 -32.06 27.89
C PHE A 184 -0.54 -32.74 27.08
N THR A 185 -0.86 -33.78 26.33
CA THR A 185 0.14 -34.63 25.65
C THR A 185 0.01 -34.59 24.13
N ASP A 186 -1.20 -34.44 23.59
CA ASP A 186 -1.44 -34.34 22.14
C ASP A 186 -0.94 -32.98 21.61
N PRO A 187 -0.07 -32.96 20.58
CA PRO A 187 0.49 -31.71 20.06
C PRO A 187 -0.55 -30.69 19.57
N LYS A 188 -1.62 -31.13 18.89
CA LYS A 188 -2.67 -30.22 18.38
C LYS A 188 -3.52 -29.67 19.52
N LEU A 189 -3.87 -30.48 20.50
CA LEU A 189 -4.61 -30.00 21.68
C LEU A 189 -3.77 -29.05 22.53
N ARG A 190 -2.47 -29.30 22.67
CA ARG A 190 -1.54 -28.36 23.32
C ARG A 190 -1.47 -27.03 22.58
N GLU A 191 -1.34 -27.06 21.24
CA GLU A 191 -1.38 -25.86 20.41
C GLU A 191 -2.70 -25.09 20.60
N LEU A 192 -3.84 -25.79 20.53
CA LEU A 192 -5.15 -25.17 20.76
C LEU A 192 -5.24 -24.49 22.13
N ARG A 193 -4.71 -25.10 23.19
CA ARG A 193 -4.68 -24.49 24.54
C ARG A 193 -3.85 -23.21 24.58
N VAL A 194 -2.69 -23.19 23.90
CA VAL A 194 -1.86 -21.98 23.81
C VAL A 194 -2.63 -20.86 23.10
N LEU A 195 -3.31 -21.17 21.99
CA LEU A 195 -4.11 -20.20 21.23
C LEU A 195 -5.32 -19.68 22.02
N LEU A 196 -6.03 -20.56 22.75
CA LEU A 196 -7.14 -20.17 23.62
C LEU A 196 -6.69 -19.29 24.79
N ALA A 197 -5.55 -19.63 25.41
CA ALA A 197 -4.97 -18.84 26.50
C ALA A 197 -4.51 -17.45 26.04
N HIS A 198 -3.92 -17.37 24.84
CA HIS A 198 -3.59 -16.09 24.20
C HIS A 198 -4.85 -15.23 24.01
N CYS A 199 -5.87 -15.79 23.35
CA CYS A 199 -7.14 -15.13 23.10
C CYS A 199 -7.81 -14.63 24.40
N ALA A 200 -7.87 -15.48 25.42
CA ALA A 200 -8.42 -15.13 26.73
C ALA A 200 -7.62 -14.02 27.42
N THR A 201 -6.29 -14.03 27.33
CA THR A 201 -5.44 -12.96 27.87
C THR A 201 -5.72 -11.61 27.20
N VAL A 202 -5.82 -11.60 25.86
CA VAL A 202 -6.15 -10.39 25.09
C VAL A 202 -7.53 -9.86 25.49
N HIS A 203 -8.53 -10.75 25.61
CA HIS A 203 -9.87 -10.36 26.01
C HIS A 203 -9.95 -9.85 27.46
N ASN A 204 -9.21 -10.48 28.38
CA ASN A 204 -9.13 -10.04 29.77
C ASN A 204 -8.49 -8.65 29.88
N ALA A 205 -7.39 -8.39 29.17
CA ALA A 205 -6.76 -7.06 29.14
C ALA A 205 -7.72 -6.01 28.55
N ALA A 206 -8.45 -6.34 27.48
CA ALA A 206 -9.46 -5.45 26.91
C ALA A 206 -10.60 -5.13 27.87
N THR A 207 -11.16 -6.14 28.52
CA THR A 207 -12.29 -5.95 29.43
C THR A 207 -11.91 -5.28 30.75
N ALA A 208 -10.64 -5.39 31.18
CA ALA A 208 -10.12 -4.64 32.31
C ALA A 208 -10.09 -3.12 32.04
N TYR A 209 -9.68 -2.70 30.83
CA TYR A 209 -9.54 -1.28 30.51
C TYR A 209 -10.77 -0.60 29.93
N LEU A 210 -11.73 -1.35 29.40
CA LEU A 210 -12.92 -0.79 28.73
C LEU A 210 -13.67 0.24 29.61
N ASP A 211 -13.78 0.00 30.92
CA ASP A 211 -14.49 0.86 31.88
C ASP A 211 -13.55 1.58 32.88
N GLU A 212 -12.28 1.14 33.01
CA GLU A 212 -11.35 1.68 34.02
C GLU A 212 -10.46 2.82 33.51
N ARG A 213 -10.23 2.92 32.20
CA ARG A 213 -9.34 3.93 31.58
C ARG A 213 -10.12 4.80 30.59
N PRO A 214 -9.85 6.12 30.51
CA PRO A 214 -10.48 6.97 29.51
C PRO A 214 -9.90 6.69 28.12
N TRP A 215 -10.77 6.68 27.10
CA TRP A 215 -10.37 6.55 25.70
C TRP A 215 -11.42 7.18 24.77
N ASP A 216 -10.97 7.92 23.76
CA ASP A 216 -11.78 8.35 22.61
C ASP A 216 -11.75 7.29 21.51
N PHE A 217 -10.63 6.57 21.41
CA PHE A 217 -10.41 5.47 20.48
C PHE A 217 -9.86 4.26 21.23
N LEU A 218 -10.41 3.07 20.99
CA LEU A 218 -9.84 1.80 21.43
C LEU A 218 -9.74 0.84 20.25
N GLY A 219 -8.54 0.32 19.98
CA GLY A 219 -8.29 -0.75 19.03
C GLY A 219 -7.98 -2.07 19.74
N ILE A 220 -8.75 -3.13 19.50
CA ILE A 220 -8.50 -4.47 20.03
C ILE A 220 -8.28 -5.41 18.85
N TYR A 221 -7.17 -6.14 18.83
CA TYR A 221 -6.88 -7.10 17.77
C TYR A 221 -6.85 -8.53 18.31
N TYR A 222 -7.69 -9.39 17.74
CA TYR A 222 -7.74 -10.82 18.02
C TYR A 222 -7.20 -11.62 16.83
N ASP A 223 -6.09 -12.33 17.05
CA ASP A 223 -5.42 -13.20 16.07
C ASP A 223 -5.91 -14.66 16.10
N ALA A 224 -6.84 -14.99 17.01
CA ALA A 224 -7.19 -16.37 17.33
C ALA A 224 -7.88 -17.11 16.18
N ILE A 225 -8.76 -16.44 15.42
CA ILE A 225 -9.46 -17.08 14.28
C ILE A 225 -8.46 -17.52 13.21
N ASP A 226 -7.56 -16.62 12.77
CA ASP A 226 -6.51 -16.94 11.79
C ASP A 226 -5.57 -18.05 12.27
N ARG A 227 -5.03 -17.94 13.48
CA ARG A 227 -4.06 -18.92 14.00
C ARG A 227 -4.69 -20.30 14.20
N ILE A 228 -5.94 -20.35 14.70
CA ILE A 228 -6.69 -21.61 14.82
C ILE A 228 -7.07 -22.14 13.43
N ALA A 229 -7.39 -21.27 12.46
CA ALA A 229 -7.63 -21.69 11.09
C ALA A 229 -6.39 -22.34 10.46
N HIS A 230 -5.19 -21.77 10.66
CA HIS A 230 -3.96 -22.44 10.23
C HIS A 230 -3.80 -23.84 10.85
N ALA A 231 -4.11 -24.00 12.14
CA ALA A 231 -3.98 -25.30 12.81
C ALA A 231 -5.10 -26.31 12.48
N PHE A 232 -6.32 -25.85 12.13
CA PHE A 232 -7.52 -26.70 12.10
C PHE A 232 -8.45 -26.55 10.88
N MET A 233 -8.24 -25.60 9.96
CA MET A 233 -9.15 -25.36 8.82
C MET A 233 -9.22 -26.56 7.86
N GLU A 234 -8.16 -27.37 7.76
CA GLU A 234 -8.16 -28.62 6.99
C GLU A 234 -9.20 -29.65 7.47
N PHE A 235 -9.61 -29.60 8.75
CA PHE A 235 -10.63 -30.49 9.32
C PHE A 235 -12.05 -29.94 9.19
N ASN A 236 -12.24 -28.67 8.81
CA ASN A 236 -13.56 -28.07 8.70
C ASN A 236 -14.43 -28.87 7.69
N PRO A 237 -15.73 -29.07 7.94
CA PRO A 237 -16.62 -29.68 6.95
C PRO A 237 -16.64 -28.88 5.64
N PRO A 238 -16.64 -29.55 4.47
CA PRO A 238 -16.67 -31.00 4.26
C PRO A 238 -15.31 -31.70 4.41
N ARG A 239 -15.26 -33.01 4.66
CA ARG A 239 -13.97 -33.73 4.85
C ARG A 239 -13.11 -33.69 3.58
N MET A 240 -11.85 -33.27 3.71
CA MET A 240 -10.85 -33.34 2.62
C MET A 240 -10.35 -34.77 2.42
N ALA A 241 -10.03 -35.15 1.18
CA ALA A 241 -9.70 -36.53 0.82
C ALA A 241 -8.49 -37.12 1.58
N HIS A 242 -7.50 -36.29 1.87
CA HIS A 242 -6.26 -36.69 2.57
C HIS A 242 -6.41 -36.74 4.10
N ILE A 243 -7.53 -36.25 4.65
CA ILE A 243 -7.80 -36.23 6.09
C ILE A 243 -8.50 -37.53 6.51
N SER A 244 -7.99 -38.19 7.54
CA SER A 244 -8.58 -39.44 8.06
C SER A 244 -9.99 -39.21 8.61
N GLU A 245 -10.84 -40.25 8.59
CA GLU A 245 -12.19 -40.15 9.19
C GLU A 245 -12.12 -39.88 10.70
N ALA A 246 -11.13 -40.44 11.39
CA ALA A 246 -10.91 -40.24 12.81
C ALA A 246 -10.54 -38.77 13.13
N ASP A 247 -9.58 -38.19 12.41
CA ASP A 247 -9.16 -36.80 12.62
C ASP A 247 -10.28 -35.83 12.25
N PHE A 248 -10.99 -36.08 11.15
CA PHE A 248 -12.15 -35.29 10.77
C PHE A 248 -13.23 -35.33 11.85
N ALA A 249 -13.61 -36.52 12.32
CA ALA A 249 -14.62 -36.66 13.36
C ALA A 249 -14.21 -35.94 14.66
N ARG A 250 -12.91 -35.95 14.99
CA ARG A 250 -12.32 -35.33 16.17
C ARG A 250 -12.30 -33.80 16.08
N TYR A 251 -11.88 -33.22 14.95
CA TYR A 251 -11.53 -31.79 14.86
C TYR A 251 -12.51 -30.92 14.06
N LYS A 252 -13.50 -31.50 13.36
CA LYS A 252 -14.44 -30.74 12.50
C LYS A 252 -15.20 -29.60 13.17
N GLY A 253 -15.36 -29.64 14.51
CA GLY A 253 -16.10 -28.63 15.27
C GLY A 253 -15.27 -27.44 15.76
N VAL A 254 -13.93 -27.49 15.61
CA VAL A 254 -13.03 -26.48 16.19
C VAL A 254 -13.27 -25.09 15.61
N MET A 255 -13.41 -24.99 14.28
CA MET A 255 -13.62 -23.70 13.62
C MET A 255 -14.93 -23.06 14.06
N GLU A 256 -16.06 -23.77 13.99
CA GLU A 256 -17.34 -23.21 14.48
C GLU A 256 -17.28 -22.87 15.98
N GLY A 257 -16.55 -23.65 16.78
CA GLY A 257 -16.27 -23.36 18.19
C GLY A 257 -15.60 -22.00 18.43
N VAL A 258 -14.53 -21.69 17.69
CA VAL A 258 -13.83 -20.40 17.88
C VAL A 258 -14.67 -19.19 17.46
N TYR A 259 -15.49 -19.29 16.40
CA TYR A 259 -16.40 -18.21 16.02
C TYR A 259 -17.48 -17.96 17.09
N ARG A 260 -18.01 -19.02 17.71
CA ARG A 260 -18.94 -18.88 18.85
C ARG A 260 -18.28 -18.24 20.07
N LEU A 261 -17.02 -18.58 20.35
CA LEU A 261 -16.24 -17.91 21.41
C LEU A 261 -16.10 -16.40 21.13
N HIS A 262 -15.79 -16.01 19.90
CA HIS A 262 -15.72 -14.60 19.49
C HIS A 262 -17.07 -13.87 19.61
N ASP A 263 -18.18 -14.53 19.28
CA ASP A 263 -19.52 -13.98 19.50
C ASP A 263 -19.82 -13.72 20.98
N MET A 264 -19.44 -14.64 21.87
CA MET A 264 -19.57 -14.47 23.32
C MET A 264 -18.73 -13.30 23.84
N MET A 265 -17.47 -13.19 23.37
CA MET A 265 -16.59 -12.08 23.72
C MET A 265 -17.13 -10.74 23.22
N LEU A 266 -17.68 -10.68 22.00
CA LEU A 266 -18.37 -9.50 21.49
C LEU A 266 -19.53 -9.12 22.41
N GLY A 267 -20.36 -10.08 22.80
CA GLY A 267 -21.45 -9.85 23.75
C GLY A 267 -21.00 -9.28 25.10
N ARG A 268 -19.79 -9.62 25.56
CA ARG A 268 -19.19 -9.01 26.77
C ARG A 268 -18.72 -7.58 26.50
N VAL A 269 -18.00 -7.33 25.41
CA VAL A 269 -17.51 -5.99 25.02
C VAL A 269 -18.68 -5.02 24.86
N MET A 270 -19.74 -5.43 24.14
CA MET A 270 -20.94 -4.61 23.92
C MET A 270 -21.68 -4.24 25.22
N LYS A 271 -21.51 -5.01 26.30
CA LYS A 271 -22.10 -4.70 27.62
C LYS A 271 -21.26 -3.73 28.46
N LEU A 272 -20.00 -3.52 28.08
CA LEU A 272 -19.05 -2.67 28.80
C LEU A 272 -18.89 -1.29 28.16
N ILE A 273 -19.29 -1.12 26.91
CA ILE A 273 -19.32 0.18 26.23
C ILE A 273 -20.66 0.89 26.44
N ASP A 274 -20.65 2.21 26.32
CA ASP A 274 -21.86 3.04 26.34
C ASP A 274 -22.57 3.09 24.98
N ASP A 275 -23.78 3.64 24.99
CA ASP A 275 -24.60 3.85 23.77
C ASP A 275 -24.05 4.97 22.86
N GLU A 276 -23.04 5.74 23.31
CA GLU A 276 -22.37 6.79 22.54
C GLU A 276 -21.18 6.25 21.73
N THR A 277 -20.80 4.99 21.94
CA THR A 277 -19.67 4.36 21.28
C THR A 277 -20.07 3.73 19.94
N ALA A 278 -19.57 4.29 18.84
CA ALA A 278 -19.57 3.60 17.55
C ALA A 278 -18.51 2.47 17.55
N VAL A 279 -18.83 1.35 16.89
CA VAL A 279 -18.01 0.13 16.85
C VAL A 279 -17.79 -0.29 15.40
N ILE A 280 -16.55 -0.62 15.05
CA ILE A 280 -16.18 -1.31 13.79
C ILE A 280 -15.65 -2.69 14.14
N ILE A 281 -16.19 -3.73 13.53
CA ILE A 281 -15.57 -5.06 13.48
C ILE A 281 -14.97 -5.23 12.09
N CYS A 282 -13.69 -5.62 11.99
CA CYS A 282 -13.08 -5.90 10.70
C CYS A 282 -12.17 -7.12 10.72
N SER A 283 -12.04 -7.77 9.56
CA SER A 283 -11.03 -8.78 9.26
C SER A 283 -10.25 -8.35 8.02
N ASP A 284 -8.95 -8.58 8.03
CA ASP A 284 -8.02 -8.24 6.96
C ASP A 284 -8.14 -9.17 5.74
N HIS A 285 -8.51 -10.43 5.95
CA HIS A 285 -8.86 -11.41 4.93
C HIS A 285 -9.85 -12.46 5.47
N GLY A 286 -10.24 -13.40 4.62
CA GLY A 286 -11.05 -14.55 5.02
C GLY A 286 -10.27 -15.85 4.86
N PHE A 287 -10.92 -17.00 5.10
CA PHE A 287 -10.37 -18.34 4.83
C PHE A 287 -11.30 -19.14 3.94
N TYR A 288 -10.73 -19.93 3.03
CA TYR A 288 -11.51 -20.99 2.38
C TYR A 288 -11.91 -22.02 3.44
N SER A 289 -13.21 -22.17 3.67
CA SER A 289 -13.76 -23.11 4.66
C SER A 289 -14.54 -24.27 4.03
N ASP A 290 -14.71 -24.29 2.71
CA ASP A 290 -15.55 -25.24 1.98
C ASP A 290 -14.74 -26.15 1.03
N ASN A 291 -15.37 -26.67 -0.04
CA ASN A 291 -14.73 -27.51 -1.06
C ASN A 291 -13.64 -26.79 -1.87
N ARG A 292 -13.47 -25.47 -1.72
CA ARG A 292 -12.46 -24.66 -2.42
C ARG A 292 -11.14 -24.54 -1.67
N ARG A 293 -11.04 -25.15 -0.49
CA ARG A 293 -9.76 -25.21 0.23
C ARG A 293 -8.67 -25.77 -0.69
N PRO A 294 -7.47 -25.15 -0.69
CA PRO A 294 -6.37 -25.64 -1.50
C PRO A 294 -5.96 -27.05 -1.04
N GLU A 295 -5.34 -27.81 -1.94
CA GLU A 295 -4.76 -29.10 -1.58
C GLU A 295 -3.58 -28.94 -0.61
N GLY A 296 -3.34 -29.96 0.21
CA GLY A 296 -2.29 -29.95 1.22
C GLY A 296 -2.79 -29.55 2.61
N SER A 297 -1.87 -29.15 3.48
CA SER A 297 -2.18 -28.79 4.87
C SER A 297 -2.45 -27.30 5.04
N SER A 298 -3.33 -26.96 5.98
CA SER A 298 -3.58 -25.57 6.41
C SER A 298 -2.48 -24.99 7.30
N THR A 299 -1.63 -25.87 7.84
CA THR A 299 -0.57 -25.48 8.77
C THR A 299 0.46 -24.61 8.07
N ILE A 300 0.99 -23.62 8.79
CA ILE A 300 1.95 -22.65 8.23
C ILE A 300 3.23 -23.36 7.76
N LYS A 301 3.76 -24.29 8.57
CA LYS A 301 5.02 -24.98 8.30
C LYS A 301 4.97 -25.97 7.12
N ALA A 302 3.86 -26.69 6.97
CA ALA A 302 3.73 -27.73 5.94
C ALA A 302 2.86 -27.30 4.74
N GLY A 303 2.24 -26.13 4.82
CA GLY A 303 1.29 -25.61 3.84
C GLY A 303 1.80 -24.39 3.07
N LYS A 304 0.93 -23.87 2.21
CA LYS A 304 1.07 -22.55 1.56
C LYS A 304 0.06 -21.61 2.26
N PRO A 305 0.36 -21.04 3.44
CA PRO A 305 -0.64 -20.39 4.31
C PRO A 305 -1.47 -19.33 3.58
N VAL A 306 -0.82 -18.49 2.78
CA VAL A 306 -1.46 -17.46 1.95
C VAL A 306 -2.46 -18.03 0.94
N ALA A 307 -2.28 -19.27 0.47
CA ALA A 307 -3.20 -19.91 -0.48
C ALA A 307 -4.53 -20.34 0.18
N TRP A 308 -4.56 -20.48 1.51
CA TRP A 308 -5.77 -20.79 2.27
C TRP A 308 -6.63 -19.56 2.54
N HIS A 309 -6.07 -18.37 2.33
CA HIS A 309 -6.76 -17.10 2.55
C HIS A 309 -7.65 -16.73 1.35
N ARG A 310 -8.82 -16.17 1.67
CA ARG A 310 -9.71 -15.52 0.70
C ARG A 310 -9.30 -14.06 0.54
N THR A 311 -9.54 -13.50 -0.63
CA THR A 311 -9.19 -12.11 -0.97
C THR A 311 -10.10 -11.06 -0.31
N PHE A 312 -11.14 -11.50 0.38
CA PHE A 312 -12.06 -10.64 1.12
C PHE A 312 -12.10 -11.10 2.58
N GLY A 313 -11.93 -10.14 3.50
CA GLY A 313 -12.35 -10.28 4.88
C GLY A 313 -13.73 -9.66 5.09
N MET A 314 -14.05 -9.34 6.33
CA MET A 314 -15.30 -8.72 6.75
C MET A 314 -15.13 -7.31 7.26
N VAL A 315 -16.19 -6.51 7.13
CA VAL A 315 -16.36 -5.27 7.89
C VAL A 315 -17.81 -5.13 8.33
N ALA A 316 -18.02 -4.73 9.58
CA ALA A 316 -19.33 -4.38 10.11
C ALA A 316 -19.22 -3.13 11.00
N LEU A 317 -20.22 -2.27 10.95
CA LEU A 317 -20.28 -1.06 11.76
C LEU A 317 -21.61 -0.99 12.51
N TRP A 318 -21.57 -0.51 13.74
CA TRP A 318 -22.73 -0.32 14.61
C TRP A 318 -22.54 0.92 15.48
N GLY A 319 -23.64 1.51 15.95
CA GLY A 319 -23.64 2.59 16.94
C GLY A 319 -24.06 3.95 16.36
N PRO A 320 -23.82 5.06 17.09
CA PRO A 320 -24.32 6.38 16.72
C PRO A 320 -23.90 6.84 15.33
N GLY A 321 -24.86 7.36 14.57
CA GLY A 321 -24.64 7.88 13.21
C GLY A 321 -24.42 6.81 12.13
N ILE A 322 -24.45 5.52 12.49
CA ILE A 322 -24.37 4.39 11.56
C ILE A 322 -25.77 3.95 11.13
N LYS A 323 -25.96 3.65 9.85
CA LYS A 323 -27.21 3.11 9.31
C LYS A 323 -27.54 1.73 9.89
N ARG A 324 -28.80 1.33 9.73
CA ARG A 324 -29.30 0.01 10.15
C ARG A 324 -29.72 -0.83 8.94
N GLY A 325 -29.30 -2.09 8.90
CA GLY A 325 -29.70 -3.08 7.91
C GLY A 325 -29.22 -2.82 6.47
N ASP A 326 -28.17 -2.00 6.28
CA ASP A 326 -27.63 -1.65 4.96
C ASP A 326 -26.29 -2.38 4.68
N GLN A 327 -25.85 -2.37 3.41
CA GLN A 327 -24.61 -3.02 2.99
C GLN A 327 -23.49 -2.03 2.65
N ILE A 328 -22.27 -2.45 2.98
CA ILE A 328 -21.02 -1.80 2.59
C ILE A 328 -20.49 -2.51 1.34
N HIS A 329 -20.23 -1.73 0.32
CA HIS A 329 -19.68 -2.16 -0.96
C HIS A 329 -18.33 -1.51 -1.25
N GLY A 330 -17.43 -2.29 -1.86
CA GLY A 330 -16.15 -1.82 -2.38
C GLY A 330 -15.23 -1.18 -1.34
N ALA A 331 -15.25 -1.70 -0.12
CA ALA A 331 -14.34 -1.33 0.96
C ALA A 331 -12.99 -2.04 0.79
N THR A 332 -11.93 -1.40 1.28
CA THR A 332 -10.57 -1.97 1.37
C THR A 332 -10.02 -1.74 2.78
N LEU A 333 -9.00 -2.48 3.18
CA LEU A 333 -8.37 -2.33 4.51
C LEU A 333 -7.92 -0.89 4.81
N LEU A 334 -7.56 -0.15 3.77
CA LEU A 334 -7.11 1.24 3.86
C LEU A 334 -8.23 2.19 4.28
N ASP A 335 -9.50 1.79 4.14
CA ASP A 335 -10.66 2.65 4.40
C ASP A 335 -11.00 2.75 5.89
N ILE A 336 -10.46 1.87 6.74
CA ILE A 336 -10.79 1.82 8.18
C ILE A 336 -10.33 3.09 8.90
N THR A 337 -9.04 3.44 8.86
CA THR A 337 -8.53 4.66 9.52
C THR A 337 -9.21 5.95 9.06
N PRO A 338 -9.38 6.22 7.75
CA PRO A 338 -10.16 7.36 7.28
C PRO A 338 -11.61 7.39 7.80
N THR A 339 -12.23 6.21 7.96
CA THR A 339 -13.59 6.10 8.52
C THR A 339 -13.60 6.43 10.01
N VAL A 340 -12.62 5.94 10.78
CA VAL A 340 -12.44 6.26 12.20
C VAL A 340 -12.21 7.76 12.39
N LEU A 341 -11.32 8.37 11.60
CA LEU A 341 -11.08 9.82 11.65
C LEU A 341 -12.37 10.61 11.41
N ARG A 342 -13.17 10.23 10.41
CA ARG A 342 -14.47 10.86 10.16
C ARG A 342 -15.43 10.74 11.35
N LEU A 343 -15.49 9.58 12.00
CA LEU A 343 -16.37 9.36 13.17
C LEU A 343 -15.91 10.11 14.42
N LEU A 344 -14.63 10.45 14.53
CA LEU A 344 -14.05 11.22 15.61
C LEU A 344 -13.95 12.73 15.31
N ASP A 345 -14.61 13.18 14.23
CA ASP A 345 -14.55 14.55 13.73
C ASP A 345 -13.12 15.06 13.46
N MET A 346 -12.23 14.16 13.05
CA MET A 346 -10.85 14.46 12.68
C MET A 346 -10.69 14.65 11.16
N PRO A 347 -9.79 15.55 10.69
CA PRO A 347 -9.50 15.68 9.28
C PRO A 347 -9.00 14.39 8.63
N VAL A 348 -9.40 14.12 7.40
CA VAL A 348 -8.83 12.98 6.65
C VAL A 348 -7.65 13.50 5.83
N ALA A 349 -6.50 12.84 5.96
CA ALA A 349 -5.29 13.25 5.26
C ALA A 349 -5.32 12.85 3.79
N ARG A 350 -4.87 13.74 2.91
CA ARG A 350 -4.83 13.51 1.45
C ARG A 350 -3.79 12.50 1.01
N ASP A 351 -2.78 12.25 1.85
CA ASP A 351 -1.76 11.24 1.64
C ASP A 351 -2.15 9.85 2.19
N MET A 352 -3.37 9.65 2.70
CA MET A 352 -3.92 8.32 2.92
C MET A 352 -4.37 7.72 1.59
N ASP A 353 -4.13 6.43 1.40
CA ASP A 353 -4.52 5.70 0.19
C ASP A 353 -6.01 5.30 0.22
N GLY A 354 -6.56 5.13 1.43
CA GLY A 354 -7.97 4.81 1.66
C GLY A 354 -8.89 6.04 1.75
N ARG A 355 -10.17 5.78 1.96
CA ARG A 355 -11.21 6.82 2.07
C ARG A 355 -12.27 6.46 3.11
N PRO A 356 -13.00 7.45 3.67
CA PRO A 356 -14.08 7.15 4.59
C PRO A 356 -15.20 6.34 3.91
N LEU A 357 -15.72 5.33 4.61
CA LEU A 357 -16.86 4.50 4.21
C LEU A 357 -18.19 5.25 4.41
N VAL A 358 -18.35 6.40 3.74
CA VAL A 358 -19.49 7.31 3.91
C VAL A 358 -20.87 6.66 3.71
N GLN A 359 -20.93 5.54 2.99
CA GLN A 359 -22.17 4.78 2.77
C GLN A 359 -22.70 4.13 4.06
N ALA A 360 -21.86 3.96 5.09
CA ALA A 360 -22.24 3.43 6.39
C ALA A 360 -23.02 4.44 7.25
N PHE A 361 -22.99 5.74 6.93
CA PHE A 361 -23.54 6.79 7.80
C PHE A 361 -24.99 7.17 7.46
N GLU A 362 -25.81 7.42 8.48
CA GLU A 362 -27.21 7.83 8.32
C GLU A 362 -27.33 9.16 7.57
N THR A 363 -26.43 10.09 7.88
CA THR A 363 -26.32 11.37 7.21
C THR A 363 -24.93 11.53 6.58
N VAL A 364 -24.91 11.81 5.29
CA VAL A 364 -23.69 12.28 4.62
C VAL A 364 -23.64 13.79 4.88
N GLY A 365 -23.19 14.18 6.08
CA GLY A 365 -23.05 15.59 6.48
C GLY A 365 -22.07 16.38 5.61
N GLU A 366 -21.86 17.65 5.93
CA GLU A 366 -20.91 18.52 5.20
C GLU A 366 -19.52 17.86 5.03
N THR A 367 -18.86 18.20 3.93
CA THR A 367 -17.51 17.71 3.60
C THR A 367 -16.59 17.97 4.78
N MET A 368 -15.99 16.92 5.34
CA MET A 368 -15.01 17.09 6.41
C MET A 368 -13.84 17.95 5.94
N PRO A 369 -13.22 18.72 6.85
CA PRO A 369 -11.89 19.26 6.62
C PRO A 369 -10.93 18.14 6.22
N THR A 370 -10.05 18.42 5.25
CA THR A 370 -8.93 17.54 4.90
C THR A 370 -7.63 18.23 5.27
N CYS A 371 -6.63 17.48 5.75
CA CYS A 371 -5.25 17.96 5.83
C CYS A 371 -4.40 17.35 4.71
N GLU A 372 -3.24 17.94 4.41
CA GLU A 372 -2.35 17.35 3.39
C GLU A 372 -1.71 16.05 3.89
N THR A 373 -1.22 16.06 5.13
CA THR A 373 -0.57 14.91 5.78
C THR A 373 -0.51 15.11 7.30
N TYR A 374 -0.46 14.01 8.06
CA TYR A 374 -0.17 14.01 9.49
C TYR A 374 1.33 13.85 9.81
N GLU A 375 2.17 13.59 8.80
CA GLU A 375 3.57 13.22 8.98
C GLU A 375 4.53 14.42 9.07
N ASN A 376 4.01 15.65 9.06
CA ASN A 376 4.85 16.87 9.14
C ASN A 376 5.52 17.04 10.51
N ASP A 377 4.89 16.52 11.56
CA ASP A 377 5.45 16.44 12.90
C ASP A 377 5.76 14.97 13.17
N THR A 378 6.96 14.68 13.66
CA THR A 378 7.36 13.32 14.06
C THR A 378 7.08 13.04 15.53
N SER A 379 6.44 13.98 16.24
CA SER A 379 5.87 13.78 17.57
C SER A 379 5.13 12.44 17.66
N HIS A 380 5.35 11.71 18.75
CA HIS A 380 4.69 10.44 19.03
C HIS A 380 4.84 9.36 17.94
N LEU A 381 5.68 9.54 16.92
CA LEU A 381 6.18 8.42 16.14
C LEU A 381 7.12 7.59 17.04
N PRO A 382 7.06 6.26 16.98
CA PRO A 382 7.95 5.42 17.78
C PRO A 382 9.42 5.72 17.44
N SER A 383 10.24 6.02 18.46
CA SER A 383 11.68 6.23 18.27
C SER A 383 12.42 4.89 18.21
N GLY A 384 13.47 4.80 17.38
CA GLY A 384 14.33 3.60 17.29
C GLY A 384 15.24 3.35 18.51
N GLU A 385 15.04 4.09 19.60
CA GLU A 385 15.83 3.96 20.83
C GLU A 385 15.33 2.80 21.70
N ALA A 386 14.03 2.53 21.70
CA ALA A 386 13.42 1.39 22.39
C ALA A 386 13.34 0.19 21.43
N LEU A 387 14.39 -0.63 21.44
CA LEU A 387 14.37 -1.95 20.81
C LEU A 387 14.25 -3.01 21.90
N ASP A 388 13.65 -4.15 21.54
CA ASP A 388 13.62 -5.34 22.37
C ASP A 388 15.02 -5.70 22.86
N ASP A 389 15.11 -6.28 24.06
CA ASP A 389 16.36 -6.92 24.46
C ASP A 389 16.67 -8.11 23.52
N GLU A 390 17.95 -8.47 23.41
CA GLU A 390 18.42 -9.49 22.48
C GLU A 390 17.81 -10.87 22.77
N THR A 391 17.43 -11.16 24.02
CA THR A 391 16.85 -12.46 24.42
C THR A 391 15.41 -12.57 23.94
N THR A 392 14.61 -11.54 24.19
CA THR A 392 13.21 -11.43 23.73
C THR A 392 13.14 -11.50 22.20
N SER A 393 13.99 -10.74 21.51
CA SER A 393 14.11 -10.80 20.05
C SER A 393 14.45 -12.23 19.56
N HIS A 394 15.39 -12.90 20.20
CA HIS A 394 15.82 -14.24 19.82
C HIS A 394 14.72 -15.30 20.03
N GLU A 395 13.98 -15.24 21.14
CA GLU A 395 12.86 -16.15 21.43
C GLU A 395 11.71 -15.94 20.43
N MET A 396 11.38 -14.68 20.11
CA MET A 396 10.35 -14.36 19.12
C MET A 396 10.74 -14.79 17.70
N MET A 397 11.99 -14.56 17.29
CA MET A 397 12.50 -15.07 16.01
C MET A 397 12.48 -16.60 15.95
N ARG A 398 12.76 -17.28 17.07
CA ARG A 398 12.61 -18.73 17.16
C ARG A 398 11.16 -19.15 17.01
N GLN A 399 10.22 -18.50 17.70
CA GLN A 399 8.80 -18.82 17.60
C GLN A 399 8.25 -18.60 16.19
N LEU A 400 8.60 -17.48 15.53
CA LEU A 400 8.22 -17.22 14.15
C LEU A 400 8.76 -18.28 13.19
N ARG A 401 9.98 -18.78 13.43
CA ARG A 401 10.56 -19.92 12.68
C ARG A 401 9.85 -21.23 12.95
N ASP A 402 9.59 -21.55 14.22
CA ASP A 402 8.92 -22.79 14.62
C ASP A 402 7.50 -22.86 14.04
N LEU A 403 6.83 -21.71 13.96
CA LEU A 403 5.53 -21.56 13.30
C LEU A 403 5.65 -21.57 11.77
N GLY A 404 6.81 -21.23 11.19
CA GLY A 404 7.04 -21.18 9.74
C GLY A 404 6.71 -19.84 9.08
N TYR A 405 6.51 -18.77 9.87
CA TYR A 405 6.29 -17.41 9.35
C TYR A 405 7.54 -16.79 8.72
N ILE A 406 8.72 -17.25 9.12
CA ILE A 406 10.01 -16.87 8.57
C ILE A 406 10.87 -18.12 8.38
N GLY A 407 11.79 -18.09 7.41
CA GLY A 407 12.75 -19.19 7.20
C GLY A 407 13.90 -19.21 8.22
N ASP A 408 14.86 -20.11 8.02
CA ASP A 408 16.14 -20.14 8.75
C ASP A 408 17.09 -18.98 8.38
N ASP A 409 16.61 -18.10 7.51
CA ASP A 409 17.32 -17.01 6.87
C ASP A 409 17.87 -16.00 7.90
N ASP A 410 19.15 -15.63 7.73
CA ASP A 410 19.78 -14.55 8.48
C ASP A 410 19.26 -13.17 8.03
N ALA A 411 19.86 -12.08 8.51
CA ALA A 411 19.45 -10.71 8.14
C ALA A 411 19.37 -10.49 6.62
N THR A 412 20.21 -11.19 5.84
CA THR A 412 20.21 -11.11 4.38
C THR A 412 18.94 -11.69 3.80
N GLY A 413 18.50 -12.86 4.28
CA GLY A 413 17.28 -13.47 3.77
C GLY A 413 16.02 -12.70 4.19
N VAL A 414 16.03 -12.09 5.38
CA VAL A 414 14.98 -11.13 5.78
C VAL A 414 14.97 -9.90 4.87
N GLU A 415 16.12 -9.35 4.47
CA GLU A 415 16.18 -8.25 3.49
C GLU A 415 15.59 -8.68 2.15
N ILE A 416 15.89 -9.90 1.67
CA ILE A 416 15.33 -10.45 0.44
C ILE A 416 13.80 -10.59 0.54
N ASP A 417 13.27 -11.02 1.69
CA ASP A 417 11.84 -11.10 1.93
C ASP A 417 11.16 -9.73 1.89
N GLN A 418 11.77 -8.71 2.50
CA GLN A 418 11.28 -7.33 2.44
C GLN A 418 11.26 -6.79 0.99
N LEU A 419 12.28 -7.11 0.19
CA LEU A 419 12.32 -6.74 -1.22
C LEU A 419 11.21 -7.42 -2.02
N ARG A 420 10.95 -8.71 -1.78
CA ARG A 420 9.84 -9.46 -2.40
C ARG A 420 8.50 -8.85 -2.05
N ASN A 421 8.29 -8.55 -0.77
CA ASN A 421 7.05 -7.99 -0.27
C ASN A 421 6.81 -6.58 -0.82
N LEU A 422 7.82 -5.71 -0.80
CA LEU A 422 7.74 -4.37 -1.39
C LEU A 422 7.51 -4.41 -2.90
N GLY A 423 8.21 -5.28 -3.62
CA GLY A 423 8.00 -5.49 -5.05
C GLY A 423 6.57 -5.92 -5.36
N THR A 424 5.98 -6.76 -4.51
CA THR A 424 4.59 -7.24 -4.63
C THR A 424 3.57 -6.11 -4.37
N VAL A 425 3.83 -5.24 -3.39
CA VAL A 425 3.05 -4.00 -3.16
C VAL A 425 3.09 -3.11 -4.39
N TYR A 426 4.27 -2.88 -4.98
CA TYR A 426 4.38 -2.08 -6.20
C TYR A 426 3.63 -2.69 -7.38
N LEU A 427 3.69 -4.02 -7.57
CA LEU A 427 3.00 -4.68 -8.66
C LEU A 427 1.47 -4.60 -8.50
N SER A 428 0.96 -4.86 -7.30
CA SER A 428 -0.49 -4.83 -7.00
C SER A 428 -1.09 -3.42 -7.10
N THR A 429 -0.27 -2.39 -6.87
CA THR A 429 -0.66 -0.97 -6.99
C THR A 429 -0.39 -0.38 -8.37
N GLY A 430 -0.09 -1.21 -9.39
CA GLY A 430 0.08 -0.78 -10.77
C GLY A 430 1.38 -0.03 -11.05
N ARG A 431 2.44 -0.28 -10.25
CA ARG A 431 3.78 0.33 -10.35
C ARG A 431 4.84 -0.71 -10.78
N PRO A 432 4.72 -1.36 -11.96
CA PRO A 432 5.56 -2.49 -12.35
C PRO A 432 7.05 -2.15 -12.52
N ARG A 433 7.40 -0.88 -12.78
CA ARG A 433 8.81 -0.44 -12.84
C ARG A 433 9.50 -0.55 -11.48
N LEU A 434 8.88 -0.02 -10.43
CA LEU A 434 9.39 -0.10 -9.07
C LEU A 434 9.42 -1.56 -8.59
N ALA A 435 8.41 -2.36 -8.97
CA ALA A 435 8.42 -3.80 -8.70
C ALA A 435 9.65 -4.48 -9.33
N LEU A 436 9.93 -4.21 -10.61
CA LEU A 436 11.08 -4.79 -11.31
C LEU A 436 12.42 -4.43 -10.64
N GLU A 437 12.56 -3.21 -10.11
CA GLU A 437 13.77 -2.80 -9.38
C GLU A 437 14.00 -3.64 -8.13
N GLN A 438 12.96 -3.90 -7.33
CA GLN A 438 13.09 -4.72 -6.12
C GLN A 438 13.36 -6.19 -6.48
N PHE A 439 12.62 -6.74 -7.45
CA PHE A 439 12.77 -8.15 -7.83
C PHE A 439 14.07 -8.46 -8.56
N ARG A 440 14.72 -7.47 -9.19
CA ARG A 440 16.09 -7.64 -9.69
C ARG A 440 17.06 -7.92 -8.55
N ARG A 441 16.98 -7.16 -7.45
CA ARG A 441 17.78 -7.39 -6.25
C ARG A 441 17.50 -8.76 -5.62
N VAL A 442 16.24 -9.20 -5.63
CA VAL A 442 15.87 -10.57 -5.21
C VAL A 442 16.57 -11.61 -6.08
N LEU A 443 16.53 -11.46 -7.41
CA LEU A 443 17.18 -12.40 -8.34
C LEU A 443 18.71 -12.30 -8.34
N ASP A 444 19.29 -11.15 -8.01
CA ASP A 444 20.75 -11.03 -7.84
C ASP A 444 21.23 -11.91 -6.67
N ALA A 445 20.42 -12.01 -5.61
CA ALA A 445 20.71 -12.83 -4.44
C ALA A 445 20.26 -14.30 -4.60
N LYS A 446 19.09 -14.55 -5.19
CA LYS A 446 18.50 -15.87 -5.42
C LYS A 446 18.13 -16.03 -6.91
N PRO A 447 19.11 -16.30 -7.81
CA PRO A 447 18.88 -16.30 -9.26
C PRO A 447 17.79 -17.26 -9.72
N GLU A 448 17.70 -18.46 -9.12
CA GLU A 448 16.75 -19.51 -9.52
C GLU A 448 15.45 -19.51 -8.69
N GLU A 449 15.10 -18.39 -8.03
CA GLU A 449 13.84 -18.32 -7.30
C GLU A 449 12.65 -18.16 -8.27
N ASN A 450 11.99 -19.28 -8.60
CA ASN A 450 10.88 -19.33 -9.57
C ASN A 450 9.76 -18.31 -9.30
N GLY A 451 9.42 -18.06 -8.02
CA GLY A 451 8.43 -17.05 -7.63
C GLY A 451 8.83 -15.63 -8.03
N ALA A 452 10.10 -15.27 -7.83
CA ALA A 452 10.66 -13.99 -8.25
C ALA A 452 10.72 -13.88 -9.78
N ILE A 453 11.15 -14.95 -10.48
CA ILE A 453 11.17 -15.01 -11.95
C ILE A 453 9.77 -14.74 -12.51
N MET A 454 8.74 -15.42 -11.99
CA MET A 454 7.35 -15.23 -12.40
C MET A 454 6.84 -13.81 -12.15
N THR A 455 7.25 -13.20 -11.04
CA THR A 455 6.84 -11.83 -10.71
C THR A 455 7.52 -10.81 -11.63
N VAL A 456 8.80 -11.01 -11.98
CA VAL A 456 9.49 -10.22 -13.00
C VAL A 456 8.82 -10.36 -14.36
N ALA A 457 8.48 -11.59 -14.79
CA ALA A 457 7.76 -11.82 -16.03
C ALA A 457 6.42 -11.05 -16.05
N THR A 458 5.67 -11.07 -14.95
CA THR A 458 4.42 -10.32 -14.81
C THR A 458 4.63 -8.80 -14.92
N ALA A 459 5.66 -8.26 -14.25
CA ALA A 459 6.01 -6.84 -14.34
C ALA A 459 6.40 -6.45 -15.78
N LEU A 460 7.19 -7.28 -16.48
CA LEU A 460 7.58 -7.06 -17.87
C LEU A 460 6.38 -7.09 -18.81
N LEU A 461 5.44 -8.03 -18.62
CA LEU A 461 4.17 -8.09 -19.35
C LEU A 461 3.33 -6.83 -19.16
N GLN A 462 3.19 -6.32 -17.93
CA GLN A 462 2.45 -5.09 -17.65
C GLN A 462 3.08 -3.86 -18.32
N MET A 463 4.41 -3.84 -18.44
CA MET A 463 5.13 -2.79 -19.17
C MET A 463 5.16 -2.98 -20.69
N GLY A 464 4.64 -4.09 -21.22
CA GLY A 464 4.67 -4.41 -22.65
C GLY A 464 6.06 -4.84 -23.16
N ARG A 465 6.99 -5.22 -22.29
CA ARG A 465 8.32 -5.74 -22.66
C ARG A 465 8.22 -7.25 -22.94
N LEU A 466 7.57 -7.59 -24.04
CA LEU A 466 7.12 -8.96 -24.34
C LEU A 466 8.28 -9.95 -24.53
N GLU A 467 9.37 -9.53 -25.18
CA GLU A 467 10.54 -10.39 -25.43
C GLU A 467 11.25 -10.76 -24.13
N ALA A 468 11.55 -9.76 -23.30
CA ALA A 468 12.14 -9.99 -21.98
C ALA A 468 11.21 -10.78 -21.05
N CYS A 469 9.89 -10.65 -21.22
CA CYS A 469 8.92 -11.48 -20.51
C CYS A 469 9.10 -12.96 -20.90
N GLU A 470 9.15 -13.28 -22.19
CA GLU A 470 9.34 -14.67 -22.67
C GLU A 470 10.66 -15.26 -22.16
N GLU A 471 11.76 -14.50 -22.21
CA GLU A 471 13.06 -14.93 -21.66
C GLU A 471 12.96 -15.37 -20.19
N MET A 472 12.16 -14.67 -19.39
CA MET A 472 11.94 -15.06 -17.99
C MET A 472 11.04 -16.29 -17.86
N LEU A 473 10.03 -16.43 -18.72
CA LEU A 473 9.13 -17.58 -18.72
C LEU A 473 9.84 -18.88 -19.13
N ASP A 474 10.86 -18.79 -19.98
CA ASP A 474 11.66 -19.94 -20.41
C ASP A 474 12.47 -20.55 -19.26
N ARG A 475 12.88 -19.73 -18.29
CA ARG A 475 13.63 -20.18 -17.11
C ARG A 475 12.83 -21.08 -16.17
N VAL A 476 11.51 -21.02 -16.23
CA VAL A 476 10.57 -21.76 -15.36
C VAL A 476 9.67 -22.71 -16.15
N ALA A 477 10.01 -22.98 -17.41
CA ALA A 477 9.18 -23.78 -18.31
C ALA A 477 9.09 -25.25 -17.88
N ASP A 478 10.16 -25.77 -17.26
CA ASP A 478 10.26 -27.18 -16.84
C ASP A 478 9.89 -27.39 -15.36
N ASP A 479 9.58 -26.32 -14.61
CA ASP A 479 9.22 -26.42 -13.20
C ASP A 479 7.73 -26.80 -13.04
N PRO A 480 7.38 -27.94 -12.39
CA PRO A 480 6.00 -28.39 -12.31
C PRO A 480 5.04 -27.41 -11.62
N GLU A 481 5.52 -26.60 -10.67
CA GLU A 481 4.68 -25.63 -9.95
C GLU A 481 4.52 -24.31 -10.71
N ALA A 482 5.58 -23.83 -11.35
CA ALA A 482 5.61 -22.54 -12.04
C ALA A 482 5.17 -22.64 -13.50
N ALA A 483 5.39 -23.78 -14.18
CA ALA A 483 5.10 -23.96 -15.60
C ALA A 483 3.63 -23.64 -15.98
N PRO A 484 2.59 -24.05 -15.22
CA PRO A 484 1.22 -23.66 -15.53
C PRO A 484 1.00 -22.14 -15.51
N ARG A 485 1.59 -21.45 -14.52
CA ARG A 485 1.53 -19.97 -14.42
C ARG A 485 2.34 -19.31 -15.53
N ALA A 486 3.47 -19.90 -15.90
CA ALA A 486 4.30 -19.42 -17.00
C ALA A 486 3.54 -19.52 -18.33
N SER A 487 2.91 -20.66 -18.61
CA SER A 487 2.06 -20.86 -19.79
C SER A 487 0.86 -19.93 -19.84
N LEU A 488 0.20 -19.67 -18.70
CA LEU A 488 -0.85 -18.65 -18.63
C LEU A 488 -0.31 -17.27 -19.02
N THR A 489 0.88 -16.91 -18.53
CA THR A 489 1.53 -15.64 -18.87
C THR A 489 1.94 -15.59 -20.35
N ARG A 490 2.41 -16.71 -20.94
CA ARG A 490 2.68 -16.82 -22.38
C ARG A 490 1.42 -16.59 -23.22
N ALA A 491 0.27 -17.11 -22.80
CA ALA A 491 -1.00 -16.83 -23.48
C ALA A 491 -1.31 -15.33 -23.50
N LEU A 492 -1.04 -14.60 -22.41
CA LEU A 492 -1.20 -13.14 -22.36
C LEU A 492 -0.17 -12.41 -23.23
N VAL A 493 1.07 -12.91 -23.32
CA VAL A 493 2.07 -12.37 -24.26
C VAL A 493 1.60 -12.53 -25.72
N ARG A 494 1.09 -13.71 -26.08
CA ARG A 494 0.52 -14.00 -27.40
C ARG A 494 -0.66 -13.09 -27.71
N GLU A 495 -1.56 -12.90 -26.75
CA GLU A 495 -2.68 -11.96 -26.86
C GLU A 495 -2.18 -10.53 -27.15
N ARG A 496 -1.16 -10.06 -26.41
CA ARG A 496 -0.58 -8.72 -26.61
C ARG A 496 0.08 -8.54 -27.98
N ARG A 497 0.58 -9.62 -28.59
CA ARG A 497 1.10 -9.65 -29.97
C ARG A 497 -0.01 -9.72 -31.03
N GLY A 498 -1.26 -9.91 -30.63
CA GLY A 498 -2.40 -10.10 -31.54
C GLY A 498 -2.63 -11.55 -31.97
N ASP A 499 -1.84 -12.50 -31.47
CA ASP A 499 -2.00 -13.94 -31.72
C ASP A 499 -3.08 -14.52 -30.79
N LEU A 500 -4.34 -14.17 -31.07
CA LEU A 500 -5.49 -14.61 -30.27
C LEU A 500 -5.74 -16.12 -30.39
N GLU A 501 -5.41 -16.72 -31.53
CA GLU A 501 -5.59 -18.15 -31.76
C GLU A 501 -4.56 -18.96 -30.95
N GLY A 502 -3.27 -18.61 -31.04
CA GLY A 502 -2.24 -19.24 -30.23
C GLY A 502 -2.45 -19.05 -28.73
N ALA A 503 -2.91 -17.87 -28.30
CA ALA A 503 -3.31 -17.64 -26.91
C ALA A 503 -4.45 -18.56 -26.47
N THR A 504 -5.46 -18.77 -27.32
CA THR A 504 -6.60 -19.64 -27.02
C THR A 504 -6.16 -21.09 -26.83
N ILE A 505 -5.29 -21.60 -27.72
CA ILE A 505 -4.80 -22.98 -27.68
C ILE A 505 -4.11 -23.26 -26.34
N ILE A 506 -3.21 -22.37 -25.90
CA ILE A 506 -2.49 -22.52 -24.63
C ILE A 506 -3.48 -22.57 -23.44
N LEU A 507 -4.52 -21.72 -23.45
CA LEU A 507 -5.51 -21.71 -22.38
C LEU A 507 -6.40 -22.97 -22.39
N GLU A 508 -6.76 -23.48 -23.57
CA GLU A 508 -7.52 -24.73 -23.72
C GLU A 508 -6.71 -25.92 -23.19
N GLU A 509 -5.42 -26.00 -23.50
CA GLU A 509 -4.50 -27.01 -22.96
C GLU A 509 -4.39 -26.94 -21.43
N LEU A 510 -4.24 -25.74 -20.86
CA LEU A 510 -4.19 -25.53 -19.41
C LEU A 510 -5.51 -25.93 -18.71
N VAL A 511 -6.65 -25.68 -19.33
CA VAL A 511 -7.94 -26.11 -18.76
C VAL A 511 -8.09 -27.63 -18.81
N GLN A 512 -7.57 -28.28 -19.85
CA GLN A 512 -7.60 -29.74 -20.01
C GLN A 512 -6.63 -30.47 -19.06
N SER A 513 -5.50 -29.86 -18.68
CA SER A 513 -4.45 -30.51 -17.89
C SER A 513 -4.75 -30.67 -16.39
N GLY A 514 -5.89 -30.17 -15.90
CA GLY A 514 -6.46 -30.58 -14.61
C GLY A 514 -6.37 -29.54 -13.49
N LEU A 515 -7.33 -28.60 -13.53
CA LEU A 515 -8.07 -27.91 -12.44
C LEU A 515 -8.37 -26.48 -12.91
N PRO A 516 -9.51 -26.23 -13.57
CA PRO A 516 -9.85 -24.88 -14.01
C PRO A 516 -10.06 -23.97 -12.80
N SER A 517 -9.12 -23.05 -12.55
CA SER A 517 -9.32 -21.99 -11.56
C SER A 517 -10.25 -20.91 -12.11
N PRO A 518 -11.01 -20.17 -11.26
CA PRO A 518 -11.83 -19.04 -11.70
C PRO A 518 -11.02 -18.04 -12.55
N GLY A 519 -9.78 -17.77 -12.12
CA GLY A 519 -8.85 -16.92 -12.85
C GLY A 519 -8.53 -17.44 -14.26
N LEU A 520 -8.22 -18.72 -14.43
CA LEU A 520 -7.94 -19.32 -15.74
C LEU A 520 -9.18 -19.31 -16.65
N LEU A 521 -10.34 -19.69 -16.13
CA LEU A 521 -11.61 -19.64 -16.85
C LEU A 521 -11.95 -18.21 -17.29
N GLY A 522 -11.76 -17.23 -16.40
CA GLY A 522 -11.95 -15.81 -16.70
C GLY A 522 -10.99 -15.29 -17.78
N GLN A 523 -9.73 -15.72 -17.79
CA GLN A 523 -8.79 -15.38 -18.86
C GLN A 523 -9.21 -15.96 -20.21
N MET A 524 -9.62 -17.23 -20.23
CA MET A 524 -10.11 -17.89 -21.45
C MET A 524 -11.42 -17.27 -21.96
N GLY A 525 -12.34 -16.91 -21.05
CA GLY A 525 -13.56 -16.16 -21.37
C GLY A 525 -13.25 -14.81 -22.02
N ARG A 526 -12.23 -14.09 -21.54
CA ARG A 526 -11.74 -12.84 -22.17
C ARG A 526 -11.17 -13.08 -23.57
N MET A 527 -10.44 -14.19 -23.79
CA MET A 527 -9.94 -14.51 -25.13
C MET A 527 -11.08 -14.77 -26.12
N TYR A 528 -12.11 -15.52 -25.70
CA TYR A 528 -13.29 -15.73 -26.53
C TYR A 528 -14.10 -14.45 -26.77
N LEU A 529 -14.20 -13.55 -25.77
CA LEU A 529 -14.77 -12.21 -25.99
C LEU A 529 -14.03 -11.45 -27.09
N ARG A 530 -12.69 -11.46 -27.08
CA ARG A 530 -11.89 -10.79 -28.12
C ARG A 530 -12.05 -11.39 -29.51
N ARG A 531 -12.36 -12.68 -29.59
CA ARG A 531 -12.65 -13.40 -30.84
C ARG A 531 -14.13 -13.35 -31.25
N ASP A 532 -14.96 -12.59 -30.53
CA ASP A 532 -16.41 -12.49 -30.76
C ASP A 532 -17.18 -13.83 -30.63
N LEU A 533 -16.64 -14.77 -29.86
CA LEU A 533 -17.27 -16.06 -29.55
C LEU A 533 -18.08 -15.94 -28.25
N LEU A 534 -19.16 -15.18 -28.30
CA LEU A 534 -19.91 -14.75 -27.11
C LEU A 534 -20.49 -15.91 -26.29
N ASP A 535 -21.06 -16.94 -26.93
CA ASP A 535 -21.66 -18.09 -26.24
C ASP A 535 -20.61 -18.87 -25.43
N LYS A 536 -19.42 -19.07 -26.01
CA LYS A 536 -18.31 -19.74 -25.32
C LYS A 536 -17.79 -18.89 -24.16
N ALA A 537 -17.71 -17.57 -24.35
CA ALA A 537 -17.30 -16.67 -23.28
C ALA A 537 -18.30 -16.66 -22.12
N GLU A 538 -19.61 -16.62 -22.42
CA GLU A 538 -20.68 -16.70 -21.41
C GLU A 538 -20.54 -17.98 -20.58
N SER A 539 -20.42 -19.12 -21.25
CA SER A 539 -20.26 -20.42 -20.59
C SER A 539 -19.07 -20.46 -19.63
N LEU A 540 -17.92 -19.88 -20.03
CA LEU A 540 -16.73 -19.84 -19.18
C LEU A 540 -16.88 -18.92 -17.97
N PHE A 541 -17.45 -17.73 -18.13
CA PHE A 541 -17.66 -16.83 -17.00
C PHE A 541 -18.73 -17.36 -16.04
N VAL A 542 -19.79 -18.01 -16.54
CA VAL A 542 -20.77 -18.72 -15.69
C VAL A 542 -20.07 -19.80 -14.88
N ARG A 543 -19.26 -20.65 -15.52
CA ARG A 543 -18.47 -21.67 -14.81
C ARG A 543 -17.52 -21.04 -13.79
N ALA A 544 -16.86 -19.93 -14.12
CA ALA A 544 -16.00 -19.23 -13.16
C ALA A 544 -16.79 -18.78 -11.91
N LEU A 545 -18.03 -18.32 -12.07
CA LEU A 545 -18.92 -17.94 -10.96
C LEU A 545 -19.55 -19.14 -10.23
N GLU A 546 -19.67 -20.30 -10.86
CA GLU A 546 -20.03 -21.54 -10.17
C GLU A 546 -18.91 -21.96 -9.20
N TYR A 547 -17.65 -21.71 -9.56
CA TYR A 547 -16.51 -21.91 -8.65
C TYR A 547 -16.39 -20.78 -7.63
N GLU A 548 -16.36 -19.52 -8.05
CA GLU A 548 -16.25 -18.35 -7.16
C GLU A 548 -17.34 -17.32 -7.46
N PRO A 549 -18.50 -17.38 -6.76
CA PRO A 549 -19.64 -16.48 -7.00
C PRO A 549 -19.32 -15.00 -6.81
N GLU A 550 -18.25 -14.68 -6.08
CA GLU A 550 -17.77 -13.33 -5.79
C GLU A 550 -16.51 -12.98 -6.59
N ASP A 551 -16.38 -13.51 -7.81
CA ASP A 551 -15.31 -13.14 -8.76
C ASP A 551 -15.69 -11.84 -9.53
N PRO A 552 -15.05 -10.69 -9.25
CA PRO A 552 -15.36 -9.44 -9.92
C PRO A 552 -14.92 -9.42 -11.39
N GLU A 553 -13.87 -10.16 -11.78
CA GLU A 553 -13.44 -10.32 -13.17
C GLU A 553 -14.48 -11.06 -14.00
N ALA A 554 -15.02 -12.17 -13.49
CA ALA A 554 -16.01 -12.97 -14.19
C ALA A 554 -17.34 -12.22 -14.34
N LEU A 555 -17.78 -11.50 -13.30
CA LEU A 555 -18.95 -10.62 -13.35
C LEU A 555 -18.82 -9.51 -14.40
N ASP A 556 -17.65 -8.84 -14.46
CA ASP A 556 -17.40 -7.82 -15.49
C ASP A 556 -17.40 -8.44 -16.90
N GLY A 557 -16.80 -9.62 -17.05
CA GLY A 557 -16.83 -10.40 -18.29
C GLY A 557 -18.24 -10.71 -18.78
N LEU A 558 -19.12 -11.20 -17.89
CA LEU A 558 -20.54 -11.41 -18.21
C LEU A 558 -21.26 -10.12 -18.58
N GLY A 559 -20.97 -9.01 -17.87
CA GLY A 559 -21.55 -7.72 -18.23
C GLY A 559 -21.21 -7.31 -19.67
N VAL A 560 -19.96 -7.54 -20.10
CA VAL A 560 -19.56 -7.31 -21.50
C VAL A 560 -20.28 -8.25 -22.47
N VAL A 561 -20.43 -9.54 -22.14
CA VAL A 561 -21.20 -10.51 -22.95
C VAL A 561 -22.64 -10.05 -23.10
N TYR A 562 -23.34 -9.78 -21.99
CA TYR A 562 -24.76 -9.41 -21.96
C TYR A 562 -25.01 -8.15 -22.77
N ARG A 563 -24.13 -7.15 -22.65
CA ARG A 563 -24.24 -5.93 -23.43
C ARG A 563 -24.13 -6.23 -24.94
N ARG A 564 -23.17 -7.07 -25.36
CA ARG A 564 -22.98 -7.44 -26.78
C ARG A 564 -24.08 -8.32 -27.35
N THR A 565 -24.83 -9.02 -26.50
CA THR A 565 -26.00 -9.83 -26.88
C THR A 565 -27.33 -9.07 -26.72
N GLY A 566 -27.30 -7.75 -26.45
CA GLY A 566 -28.51 -6.91 -26.35
C GLY A 566 -29.24 -6.97 -25.01
N ARG A 567 -28.66 -7.62 -24.00
CA ARG A 567 -29.20 -7.80 -22.64
C ARG A 567 -28.70 -6.69 -21.70
N ALA A 568 -29.05 -5.44 -22.03
CA ALA A 568 -28.52 -4.26 -21.35
C ALA A 568 -28.86 -4.20 -19.83
N PRO A 569 -30.07 -4.55 -19.36
CA PRO A 569 -30.36 -4.58 -17.92
C PRO A 569 -29.48 -5.56 -17.13
N GLU A 570 -29.27 -6.76 -17.65
CA GLU A 570 -28.40 -7.76 -17.03
C GLU A 570 -26.93 -7.32 -17.06
N ALA A 571 -26.50 -6.63 -18.13
CA ALA A 571 -25.16 -6.07 -18.21
C ALA A 571 -24.89 -5.04 -17.11
N VAL A 572 -25.85 -4.12 -16.88
CA VAL A 572 -25.76 -3.12 -15.80
C VAL A 572 -25.64 -3.83 -14.45
N LEU A 573 -26.49 -4.81 -14.17
CA LEU A 573 -26.46 -5.56 -12.91
C LEU A 573 -25.13 -6.28 -12.69
N ALA A 574 -24.60 -6.94 -13.73
CA ALA A 574 -23.33 -7.66 -13.64
C ALA A 574 -22.15 -6.73 -13.33
N HIS A 575 -22.05 -5.58 -14.00
CA HIS A 575 -21.01 -4.60 -13.70
C HIS A 575 -21.17 -3.95 -12.32
N VAL A 576 -22.39 -3.66 -11.88
CA VAL A 576 -22.65 -3.14 -10.53
C VAL A 576 -22.21 -4.15 -9.47
N ARG A 577 -22.53 -5.44 -9.64
CA ARG A 577 -22.07 -6.49 -8.72
C ARG A 577 -20.54 -6.60 -8.67
N SER A 578 -19.86 -6.51 -9.82
CA SER A 578 -18.39 -6.47 -9.88
C SER A 578 -17.80 -5.27 -9.10
N ILE A 579 -18.35 -4.08 -9.31
CA ILE A 579 -17.92 -2.84 -8.63
C ILE A 579 -18.22 -2.88 -7.13
N ALA A 580 -19.33 -3.52 -6.74
CA ALA A 580 -19.72 -3.68 -5.35
C ALA A 580 -18.75 -4.55 -4.56
N LEU A 581 -18.08 -5.50 -5.22
CA LEU A 581 -17.01 -6.31 -4.64
C LEU A 581 -15.68 -5.54 -4.64
N MET A 582 -15.31 -4.96 -5.79
CA MET A 582 -14.04 -4.25 -5.95
C MET A 582 -14.24 -2.95 -6.71
N ARG A 583 -14.22 -1.83 -5.97
CA ARG A 583 -14.55 -0.53 -6.55
C ARG A 583 -13.47 0.01 -7.50
N HIS A 584 -12.18 -0.17 -7.18
CA HIS A 584 -11.08 0.40 -7.95
C HIS A 584 -10.81 -0.40 -9.24
N ARG A 585 -11.78 -0.37 -10.17
CA ARG A 585 -11.74 -1.06 -11.46
C ARG A 585 -12.17 -0.11 -12.59
N PRO A 586 -11.29 0.81 -13.04
CA PRO A 586 -11.67 1.87 -13.99
C PRO A 586 -12.33 1.31 -15.26
N GLN A 587 -11.84 0.18 -15.77
CA GLN A 587 -12.41 -0.46 -16.95
C GLN A 587 -13.85 -0.96 -16.72
N THR A 588 -14.16 -1.52 -15.55
CA THR A 588 -15.51 -1.98 -15.20
C THR A 588 -16.48 -0.81 -15.07
N HIS A 589 -16.05 0.34 -14.54
CA HIS A 589 -16.86 1.58 -14.54
C HIS A 589 -17.12 2.09 -15.96
N LEU A 590 -16.14 1.98 -16.86
CA LEU A 590 -16.31 2.32 -18.27
C LEU A 590 -17.26 1.35 -18.98
N ASN A 591 -17.18 0.05 -18.68
CA ASN A 591 -18.12 -0.95 -19.20
C ASN A 591 -19.55 -0.71 -18.69
N LEU A 592 -19.71 -0.37 -17.40
CA LEU A 592 -20.98 0.04 -16.80
C LEU A 592 -21.55 1.27 -17.52
N ALA A 593 -20.73 2.29 -17.80
CA ALA A 593 -21.18 3.47 -18.53
C ALA A 593 -21.76 3.10 -19.91
N ARG A 594 -21.09 2.19 -20.65
CA ARG A 594 -21.60 1.69 -21.93
C ARG A 594 -22.91 0.92 -21.78
N ALA A 595 -23.00 0.02 -20.81
CA ALA A 595 -24.24 -0.73 -20.54
C ALA A 595 -25.41 0.19 -20.14
N LEU A 596 -25.15 1.26 -19.38
CA LEU A 596 -26.14 2.26 -19.02
C LEU A 596 -26.62 3.08 -20.23
N LEU A 597 -25.75 3.38 -21.20
CA LEU A 597 -26.15 4.03 -22.44
C LEU A 597 -27.05 3.12 -23.30
N ASP A 598 -26.72 1.83 -23.36
CA ASP A 598 -27.52 0.82 -24.05
C ASP A 598 -28.89 0.63 -23.36
N ALA A 599 -28.98 0.86 -22.04
CA ALA A 599 -30.20 0.87 -21.24
C ALA A 599 -30.90 2.26 -21.14
N ASP A 600 -30.45 3.24 -21.95
CA ASP A 600 -30.95 4.62 -21.99
C ASP A 600 -30.95 5.38 -20.64
N ARG A 601 -29.97 5.07 -19.78
CA ARG A 601 -29.73 5.72 -18.48
C ARG A 601 -28.56 6.72 -18.56
N VAL A 602 -28.72 7.74 -19.40
CA VAL A 602 -27.65 8.71 -19.74
C VAL A 602 -27.02 9.41 -18.52
N PRO A 603 -27.77 9.91 -17.51
CA PRO A 603 -27.15 10.60 -16.37
C PRO A 603 -26.20 9.68 -15.58
N TRP A 604 -26.63 8.45 -15.31
CA TRP A 604 -25.82 7.46 -14.58
C TRP A 604 -24.60 7.02 -15.40
N ALA A 605 -24.74 6.94 -16.73
CA ALA A 605 -23.61 6.64 -17.61
C ALA A 605 -22.51 7.71 -17.53
N LEU A 606 -22.89 8.99 -17.49
CA LEU A 606 -21.95 10.10 -17.32
C LEU A 606 -21.21 10.00 -15.97
N ASP A 607 -21.90 9.65 -14.90
CA ASP A 607 -21.29 9.50 -13.58
C ASP A 607 -20.31 8.33 -13.52
N ALA A 608 -20.71 7.16 -14.02
CA ALA A 608 -19.82 6.00 -14.12
C ALA A 608 -18.56 6.32 -14.96
N CYS A 609 -18.72 7.05 -16.06
CA CYS A 609 -17.60 7.43 -16.91
C CYS A 609 -16.67 8.47 -16.25
N ARG A 610 -17.22 9.43 -15.49
CA ARG A 610 -16.41 10.35 -14.66
C ARG A 610 -15.66 9.62 -13.55
N VAL A 611 -16.26 8.61 -12.94
CA VAL A 611 -15.56 7.74 -11.97
C VAL A 611 -14.40 7.02 -12.64
N ALA A 612 -14.61 6.42 -13.82
CA ALA A 612 -13.54 5.78 -14.59
C ALA A 612 -12.40 6.76 -14.92
N ALA A 613 -12.72 7.98 -15.37
CA ALA A 613 -11.73 9.03 -15.67
C ALA A 613 -10.92 9.45 -14.44
N ARG A 614 -11.55 9.54 -13.26
CA ARG A 614 -10.85 9.87 -12.01
C ARG A 614 -9.94 8.73 -11.54
N MET A 615 -10.36 7.48 -11.72
CA MET A 615 -9.57 6.31 -11.35
C MET A 615 -8.38 6.08 -12.29
N SER A 616 -8.51 6.45 -13.57
CA SER A 616 -7.46 6.31 -14.57
C SER A 616 -7.21 7.64 -15.29
N PRO A 617 -6.55 8.62 -14.64
CA PRO A 617 -6.41 9.98 -15.17
C PRO A 617 -5.54 10.06 -16.43
N ARG A 618 -4.80 8.99 -16.75
CA ARG A 618 -3.94 8.86 -17.94
C ARG A 618 -4.60 8.10 -19.09
N ASP A 619 -5.79 7.54 -18.89
CA ASP A 619 -6.53 6.82 -19.93
C ASP A 619 -7.43 7.79 -20.72
N PRO A 620 -7.26 7.91 -22.05
CA PRO A 620 -8.13 8.75 -22.87
C PRO A 620 -9.54 8.19 -23.02
N THR A 621 -9.75 6.87 -22.85
CA THR A 621 -10.99 6.18 -23.22
C THR A 621 -12.25 6.70 -22.50
N PRO A 622 -12.22 7.00 -21.18
CA PRO A 622 -13.36 7.64 -20.51
C PRO A 622 -13.66 9.04 -21.06
N HIS A 623 -12.66 9.82 -21.42
CA HIS A 623 -12.87 11.15 -22.01
C HIS A 623 -13.47 11.05 -23.42
N GLU A 624 -13.10 10.03 -24.21
CA GLU A 624 -13.70 9.78 -25.52
C GLU A 624 -15.19 9.48 -25.41
N LEU A 625 -15.57 8.58 -24.49
CA LEU A 625 -16.98 8.25 -24.27
C LEU A 625 -17.76 9.45 -23.72
N LEU A 626 -17.20 10.23 -22.79
CA LEU A 626 -17.83 11.47 -22.31
C LEU A 626 -18.07 12.45 -23.46
N ALA A 627 -17.10 12.63 -24.36
CA ALA A 627 -17.23 13.52 -25.50
C ALA A 627 -18.35 13.06 -26.45
N GLU A 628 -18.43 11.75 -26.73
CA GLU A 628 -19.49 11.15 -27.55
C GLU A 628 -20.87 11.36 -26.92
N VAL A 629 -21.03 11.04 -25.63
CA VAL A 629 -22.32 11.14 -24.93
C VAL A 629 -22.79 12.59 -24.83
N TYR A 630 -21.90 13.54 -24.52
CA TYR A 630 -22.28 14.96 -24.50
C TYR A 630 -22.70 15.47 -25.88
N ALA A 631 -22.03 15.04 -26.95
CA ALA A 631 -22.36 15.46 -28.31
C ALA A 631 -23.70 14.88 -28.79
N THR A 632 -23.95 13.59 -28.54
CA THR A 632 -25.02 12.83 -29.20
C THR A 632 -26.27 12.64 -28.34
N ARG A 633 -26.13 12.48 -27.02
CA ARG A 633 -27.25 12.16 -26.11
C ARG A 633 -27.69 13.36 -25.27
N VAL A 634 -26.75 14.25 -24.92
CA VAL A 634 -27.04 15.42 -24.07
C VAL A 634 -27.22 16.71 -24.89
N GLY A 635 -26.53 16.82 -26.03
CA GLY A 635 -26.52 18.04 -26.84
C GLY A 635 -25.68 19.19 -26.25
N ASN A 636 -24.65 18.88 -25.45
CA ASN A 636 -23.74 19.88 -24.87
C ASN A 636 -22.41 19.93 -25.64
N ALA A 637 -22.36 20.79 -26.66
CA ALA A 637 -21.19 20.92 -27.54
C ALA A 637 -19.91 21.38 -26.81
N GLU A 638 -20.04 22.26 -25.81
CA GLU A 638 -18.92 22.78 -25.04
C GLU A 638 -18.23 21.66 -24.23
N LYS A 639 -19.00 20.89 -23.46
CA LYS A 639 -18.46 19.74 -22.72
C LYS A 639 -17.93 18.66 -23.64
N ALA A 640 -18.58 18.42 -24.78
CA ALA A 640 -18.08 17.48 -25.78
C ALA A 640 -16.69 17.89 -26.30
N ALA A 641 -16.50 19.18 -26.65
CA ALA A 641 -15.22 19.70 -27.11
C ALA A 641 -14.14 19.65 -26.02
N PHE A 642 -14.49 19.98 -24.77
CA PHE A 642 -13.60 19.86 -23.61
C PHE A 642 -13.06 18.42 -23.46
N HIS A 643 -13.95 17.43 -23.44
CA HIS A 643 -13.56 16.04 -23.26
C HIS A 643 -12.79 15.50 -24.48
N ARG A 644 -13.12 15.94 -25.70
CA ARG A 644 -12.38 15.57 -26.92
C ARG A 644 -10.94 16.07 -26.88
N LYS A 645 -10.73 17.35 -26.55
CA LYS A 645 -9.40 17.95 -26.39
C LYS A 645 -8.59 17.21 -25.32
N ARG A 646 -9.23 16.83 -24.21
CA ARG A 646 -8.58 16.07 -23.13
C ARG A 646 -8.16 14.66 -23.58
N ALA A 647 -9.02 13.95 -24.30
CA ALA A 647 -8.70 12.64 -24.87
C ALA A 647 -7.54 12.72 -25.88
N GLU A 648 -7.54 13.71 -26.77
CA GLU A 648 -6.47 13.96 -27.73
C GLU A 648 -5.13 14.23 -27.04
N ALA A 649 -5.12 15.10 -26.03
CA ALA A 649 -3.92 15.39 -25.23
C ALA A 649 -3.36 14.13 -24.55
N LEU A 650 -4.23 13.29 -23.98
CA LEU A 650 -3.85 12.02 -23.35
C LEU A 650 -3.31 11.00 -24.36
N ARG A 651 -3.91 10.89 -25.55
CA ARG A 651 -3.40 10.03 -26.64
C ARG A 651 -2.03 10.49 -27.14
N ALA A 652 -1.85 11.79 -27.38
CA ALA A 652 -0.57 12.35 -27.79
C ALA A 652 0.52 12.07 -26.74
N ALA A 653 0.20 12.25 -25.44
CA ALA A 653 1.10 11.89 -24.35
C ALA A 653 1.45 10.39 -24.33
N ARG A 654 0.48 9.51 -24.62
CA ARG A 654 0.70 8.06 -24.71
C ARG A 654 1.55 7.66 -25.92
N GLN A 655 1.34 8.27 -27.08
CA GLN A 655 2.13 8.01 -28.30
C GLN A 655 3.59 8.44 -28.11
N ARG A 656 3.83 9.63 -27.57
CA ARG A 656 5.18 10.10 -27.20
C ARG A 656 5.92 9.12 -26.28
N ARG A 657 5.20 8.43 -25.39
CA ARG A 657 5.74 7.39 -24.51
C ARG A 657 5.97 6.03 -25.18
N HIS A 658 5.12 5.64 -26.14
CA HIS A 658 5.23 4.34 -26.80
C HIS A 658 6.29 4.34 -27.91
N GLU A 659 6.55 5.51 -28.50
CA GLU A 659 7.55 5.73 -29.54
C GLU A 659 8.97 5.87 -28.99
N GLY A 660 9.38 5.13 -27.95
CA GLY A 660 10.80 5.06 -27.59
C GLY A 660 11.33 3.97 -26.66
N PRO A 661 12.64 3.61 -26.77
CA PRO A 661 13.51 3.53 -27.95
C PRO A 661 13.55 2.11 -28.55
N ARG A 662 13.86 1.99 -29.86
CA ARG A 662 14.11 0.70 -30.53
C ARG A 662 15.52 0.18 -30.19
N LYS A 663 15.59 -1.13 -29.89
CA LYS A 663 16.74 -2.05 -29.74
C LYS A 663 17.86 -1.65 -28.77
N ALA A 664 18.28 -2.64 -27.98
CA ALA A 664 19.39 -2.60 -27.05
C ALA A 664 20.73 -2.31 -27.76
N GLY A 665 21.04 -1.03 -27.87
CA GLY A 665 22.37 -0.43 -27.72
C GLY A 665 22.19 0.69 -26.70
N THR A 666 23.27 1.15 -26.06
CA THR A 666 23.26 2.38 -25.23
C THR A 666 22.39 3.44 -25.92
N PRO A 667 21.33 3.95 -25.27
CA PRO A 667 20.38 4.82 -25.93
C PRO A 667 21.12 6.06 -26.43
N GLU A 668 21.11 6.28 -27.74
CA GLU A 668 21.44 7.60 -28.26
C GLU A 668 20.39 8.58 -27.71
N PRO A 669 20.85 9.69 -27.11
CA PRO A 669 19.96 10.60 -26.42
C PRO A 669 18.95 11.27 -27.34
N ARG A 670 17.74 11.51 -26.82
CA ARG A 670 16.66 12.19 -27.55
C ARG A 670 16.70 13.70 -27.33
N GLY A 671 16.57 14.46 -28.43
CA GLY A 671 16.32 15.90 -28.42
C GLY A 671 17.57 16.77 -28.17
N GLU A 672 17.39 18.09 -28.26
CA GLU A 672 18.42 19.06 -27.86
C GLU A 672 18.68 18.96 -26.36
N ALA A 673 19.95 19.11 -25.96
CA ALA A 673 20.34 19.00 -24.56
C ALA A 673 19.65 20.08 -23.71
N VAL A 674 19.13 19.69 -22.55
CA VAL A 674 18.51 20.63 -21.61
C VAL A 674 19.60 21.24 -20.75
N THR A 675 19.64 22.57 -20.69
CA THR A 675 20.58 23.27 -19.80
C THR A 675 19.94 23.43 -18.43
N ILE A 676 20.57 22.89 -17.39
CA ILE A 676 20.04 22.93 -16.03
C ILE A 676 20.92 23.82 -15.18
N VAL A 677 20.33 24.83 -14.55
CA VAL A 677 21.01 25.63 -13.53
C VAL A 677 20.61 25.11 -12.16
N THR A 678 21.60 24.70 -11.37
CA THR A 678 21.37 24.10 -10.06
C THR A 678 22.26 24.68 -8.98
N GLY A 679 21.84 24.52 -7.73
CA GLY A 679 22.54 24.98 -6.53
C GLY A 679 21.63 24.82 -5.32
N LEU A 680 22.22 24.90 -4.12
CA LEU A 680 21.46 24.91 -2.87
C LEU A 680 20.44 26.06 -2.86
N PRO A 681 19.34 25.97 -2.07
CA PRO A 681 18.47 27.11 -1.83
C PRO A 681 19.28 28.35 -1.44
N ARG A 682 18.94 29.52 -2.00
CA ARG A 682 19.63 30.82 -1.78
C ARG A 682 21.10 30.90 -2.23
N SER A 683 21.62 29.92 -2.96
CA SER A 683 22.97 29.97 -3.55
C SER A 683 23.15 31.07 -4.60
N GLY A 684 22.06 31.56 -5.22
CA GLY A 684 22.09 32.62 -6.23
C GLY A 684 21.85 32.14 -7.66
N THR A 685 21.25 30.97 -7.86
CA THR A 685 21.02 30.36 -9.20
C THR A 685 20.22 31.24 -10.17
N SER A 686 19.38 32.15 -9.67
CA SER A 686 18.69 33.14 -10.52
C SER A 686 19.67 34.04 -11.30
N LEU A 687 20.87 34.32 -10.77
CA LEU A 687 21.89 35.10 -11.47
C LEU A 687 22.38 34.36 -12.73
N LEU A 688 22.64 33.06 -12.62
CA LEU A 688 23.07 32.25 -13.77
C LEU A 688 21.94 32.09 -14.80
N MET A 689 20.69 31.96 -14.35
CA MET A 689 19.53 31.97 -15.25
C MET A 689 19.47 33.28 -16.06
N GLN A 690 19.65 34.43 -15.41
CA GLN A 690 19.69 35.74 -16.08
C GLN A 690 20.85 35.85 -17.07
N MET A 691 22.04 35.35 -16.72
CA MET A 691 23.18 35.34 -17.64
C MET A 691 22.87 34.50 -18.87
N LEU A 692 22.38 33.26 -18.70
CA LEU A 692 22.08 32.37 -19.84
C LEU A 692 20.96 32.93 -20.72
N GLU A 693 19.92 33.51 -20.13
CA GLU A 693 18.84 34.18 -20.87
C GLU A 693 19.34 35.41 -21.64
N ALA A 694 20.15 36.27 -21.02
CA ALA A 694 20.77 37.41 -21.69
C ALA A 694 21.73 37.00 -22.83
N GLY A 695 22.37 35.84 -22.69
CA GLY A 695 23.24 35.25 -23.72
C GLY A 695 22.49 34.63 -24.90
N GLY A 696 21.16 34.47 -24.81
CA GLY A 696 20.31 33.97 -25.89
C GLY A 696 19.67 32.60 -25.64
N ILE A 697 19.83 31.98 -24.47
CA ILE A 697 19.18 30.69 -24.14
C ILE A 697 17.84 30.96 -23.46
N PRO A 698 16.69 30.58 -24.06
CA PRO A 698 15.39 30.82 -23.45
C PRO A 698 15.27 30.18 -22.06
N ALA A 699 14.71 30.89 -21.09
CA ALA A 699 14.43 30.34 -19.77
C ALA A 699 13.03 29.71 -19.71
N LEU A 700 12.92 28.45 -19.27
CA LEU A 700 11.64 27.81 -19.02
C LEU A 700 11.18 28.08 -17.58
N THR A 701 10.17 28.93 -17.43
CA THR A 701 9.57 29.33 -16.15
C THR A 701 8.06 29.50 -16.28
N ASP A 702 7.31 29.32 -15.19
CA ASP A 702 5.85 29.55 -15.16
C ASP A 702 5.45 30.95 -14.69
N SER A 703 6.42 31.77 -14.26
CA SER A 703 6.21 33.14 -13.74
C SER A 703 5.20 33.24 -12.59
N LEU A 704 4.95 32.15 -11.85
CA LEU A 704 3.97 32.15 -10.74
C LEU A 704 4.44 32.94 -9.52
N ARG A 705 5.75 33.13 -9.37
CA ARG A 705 6.35 33.86 -8.24
C ARG A 705 6.85 35.23 -8.70
N GLU A 706 6.22 36.28 -8.19
CA GLU A 706 6.58 37.67 -8.49
C GLU A 706 7.90 38.09 -7.82
N ALA A 707 8.53 39.13 -8.37
CA ALA A 707 9.74 39.73 -7.81
C ALA A 707 9.50 40.27 -6.38
N ASP A 708 10.53 40.20 -5.54
CA ASP A 708 10.50 40.70 -4.17
C ASP A 708 11.81 41.41 -3.80
N ASP A 709 11.92 41.93 -2.58
CA ASP A 709 13.09 42.64 -2.09
C ASP A 709 14.39 41.78 -2.07
N ASP A 710 14.27 40.45 -2.09
CA ASP A 710 15.43 39.55 -2.17
C ASP A 710 15.85 39.24 -3.60
N ASN A 711 14.89 39.24 -4.52
CA ASN A 711 15.13 38.99 -5.93
C ASN A 711 14.32 39.98 -6.78
N PRO A 712 14.79 41.24 -6.89
CA PRO A 712 14.06 42.33 -7.54
C PRO A 712 13.89 42.15 -9.05
N ARG A 713 14.57 41.17 -9.65
CA ARG A 713 14.48 40.82 -11.07
C ARG A 713 13.58 39.60 -11.34
N GLY A 714 12.85 39.11 -10.34
CA GLY A 714 11.90 38.01 -10.52
C GLY A 714 12.53 36.62 -10.42
N TYR A 715 11.68 35.61 -10.32
CA TYR A 715 12.04 34.22 -10.07
C TYR A 715 11.93 33.39 -11.36
N TYR A 716 12.81 32.40 -11.50
CA TYR A 716 12.93 31.53 -12.68
C TYR A 716 12.41 30.13 -12.38
N GLU A 717 11.45 30.04 -11.48
CA GLU A 717 10.93 28.77 -10.99
C GLU A 717 9.95 28.19 -12.00
N LEU A 718 9.90 26.86 -12.05
CA LEU A 718 8.91 26.10 -12.79
C LEU A 718 8.34 25.05 -11.84
N GLU A 719 7.10 25.23 -11.38
CA GLU A 719 6.46 24.37 -10.38
C GLU A 719 6.41 22.89 -10.82
N ALA A 720 6.35 22.63 -12.13
CA ALA A 720 6.38 21.28 -12.68
C ALA A 720 7.64 20.49 -12.27
N VAL A 721 8.79 21.16 -12.08
CA VAL A 721 10.06 20.53 -11.67
C VAL A 721 9.94 19.78 -10.35
N LYS A 722 9.10 20.25 -9.41
CA LYS A 722 8.90 19.60 -8.11
C LYS A 722 8.28 18.21 -8.22
N ARG A 723 7.62 17.91 -9.34
CA ARG A 723 6.93 16.64 -9.59
C ARG A 723 7.69 15.71 -10.53
N THR A 724 8.93 16.04 -10.92
CA THR A 724 9.72 15.30 -11.93
C THR A 724 9.77 13.79 -11.67
N ALA A 725 9.85 13.35 -10.40
CA ALA A 725 9.84 11.92 -10.05
C ALA A 725 8.55 11.17 -10.46
N THR A 726 7.44 11.88 -10.63
CA THR A 726 6.11 11.31 -10.96
C THR A 726 5.57 11.78 -12.32
N ASP A 727 6.04 12.94 -12.78
CA ASP A 727 5.67 13.62 -14.02
C ASP A 727 6.84 14.48 -14.53
N ASP A 728 7.50 13.98 -15.57
CA ASP A 728 8.66 14.56 -16.24
C ASP A 728 8.29 15.26 -17.57
N SER A 729 6.99 15.45 -17.84
CA SER A 729 6.49 15.97 -19.13
C SER A 729 7.00 17.36 -19.49
N TRP A 730 7.37 18.18 -18.50
CA TRP A 730 7.96 19.50 -18.74
C TRP A 730 9.30 19.43 -19.51
N LEU A 731 10.00 18.29 -19.46
CA LEU A 731 11.24 18.08 -20.21
C LEU A 731 11.01 18.03 -21.72
N ASP A 732 9.79 17.74 -22.18
CA ASP A 732 9.45 17.77 -23.61
C ASP A 732 9.56 19.18 -24.19
N GLU A 733 9.35 20.22 -23.37
CA GLU A 733 9.41 21.64 -23.75
C GLU A 733 10.75 22.28 -23.35
N ALA A 734 11.62 21.56 -22.65
CA ALA A 734 12.87 22.09 -22.10
C ALA A 734 14.08 21.97 -23.03
N GLY A 735 13.94 21.31 -24.19
CA GLY A 735 15.01 21.21 -25.18
C GLY A 735 15.44 22.60 -25.66
N GLY A 736 16.75 22.87 -25.63
CA GLY A 736 17.29 24.19 -26.00
C GLY A 736 17.03 25.31 -24.99
N CYS A 737 16.34 25.03 -23.88
CA CYS A 737 16.07 26.01 -22.82
C CYS A 737 17.03 25.84 -21.64
N CYS A 738 17.14 26.88 -20.81
CA CYS A 738 17.69 26.79 -19.48
C CYS A 738 16.56 26.64 -18.44
N VAL A 739 16.74 25.74 -17.47
CA VAL A 739 15.75 25.45 -16.42
C VAL A 739 16.42 25.43 -15.06
N LYS A 740 15.79 26.08 -14.07
CA LYS A 740 16.28 26.12 -12.70
C LYS A 740 15.78 24.93 -11.90
N ILE A 741 16.70 24.14 -11.32
CA ILE A 741 16.39 22.97 -10.49
C ILE A 741 17.22 23.03 -9.21
N VAL A 742 16.60 22.86 -8.04
CA VAL A 742 17.35 22.75 -6.77
C VAL A 742 18.08 21.41 -6.69
N THR A 743 19.24 21.37 -6.02
CA THR A 743 20.13 20.19 -5.98
C THR A 743 19.42 18.89 -5.63
N ALA A 744 18.55 18.91 -4.62
CA ALA A 744 17.80 17.74 -4.17
C ALA A 744 16.94 17.07 -5.27
N LEU A 745 16.50 17.83 -6.27
CA LEU A 745 15.63 17.35 -7.35
C LEU A 745 16.38 16.89 -8.60
N LEU A 746 17.70 17.14 -8.71
CA LEU A 746 18.50 16.66 -9.85
C LEU A 746 18.44 15.14 -10.02
N ARG A 747 18.42 14.41 -8.90
CA ARG A 747 18.39 12.94 -8.89
C ARG A 747 17.10 12.33 -9.44
N ALA A 748 16.07 13.15 -9.66
CA ALA A 748 14.81 12.74 -10.27
C ALA A 748 14.81 12.84 -11.80
N LEU A 749 15.86 13.37 -12.42
CA LEU A 749 15.95 13.51 -13.88
C LEU A 749 16.05 12.13 -14.55
N PRO A 750 15.29 11.90 -15.63
CA PRO A 750 15.34 10.63 -16.34
C PRO A 750 16.63 10.49 -17.15
N GLY A 751 17.19 9.27 -17.20
CA GLY A 751 18.46 8.95 -17.87
C GLY A 751 18.40 8.88 -19.40
N ASP A 752 17.25 9.15 -20.02
CA ASP A 752 17.02 9.04 -21.47
C ASP A 752 17.26 10.34 -22.27
N ARG A 753 17.79 11.38 -21.62
CA ARG A 753 18.10 12.70 -22.20
C ARG A 753 19.51 13.18 -21.84
N GLN A 754 20.04 14.10 -22.63
CA GLN A 754 21.29 14.79 -22.31
C GLN A 754 21.03 16.06 -21.52
N TYR A 755 21.85 16.27 -20.48
CA TYR A 755 21.79 17.45 -19.65
C TYR A 755 23.14 18.14 -19.58
N ARG A 756 23.09 19.47 -19.66
CA ARG A 756 24.22 20.37 -19.39
C ARG A 756 23.93 21.02 -18.03
N VAL A 757 24.50 20.48 -16.95
CA VAL A 757 24.28 20.99 -15.59
C VAL A 757 25.31 22.06 -15.25
N VAL A 758 24.85 23.28 -15.07
CA VAL A 758 25.63 24.39 -14.50
C VAL A 758 25.37 24.41 -13.00
N PHE A 759 26.35 23.97 -12.22
CA PHE A 759 26.26 23.80 -10.77
C PHE A 759 26.87 25.01 -10.05
N LEU A 760 26.01 25.82 -9.42
CA LEU A 760 26.41 26.99 -8.67
C LEU A 760 26.86 26.63 -7.24
N ARG A 761 28.11 26.95 -6.93
CA ARG A 761 28.73 26.85 -5.61
C ARG A 761 28.76 28.22 -4.94
N ARG A 762 28.43 28.27 -3.64
CA ARG A 762 28.58 29.44 -2.78
C ARG A 762 28.93 28.96 -1.37
N ASP A 763 29.68 29.78 -0.62
CA ASP A 763 30.01 29.48 0.77
C ASP A 763 28.73 29.21 1.57
N ILE A 764 28.67 28.07 2.24
CA ILE A 764 27.49 27.62 2.97
C ILE A 764 27.13 28.58 4.11
N ASP A 765 28.12 29.25 4.70
CA ASP A 765 27.89 30.26 5.75
C ASP A 765 27.11 31.46 5.20
N GLU A 766 27.41 31.86 3.96
CA GLU A 766 26.67 32.94 3.29
C GLU A 766 25.26 32.50 2.90
N ILE A 767 25.08 31.24 2.49
CA ILE A 767 23.76 30.67 2.19
C ILE A 767 22.89 30.66 3.45
N LEU A 768 23.42 30.17 4.58
CA LEU A 768 22.72 30.12 5.86
C LEU A 768 22.39 31.54 6.37
N ALA A 769 23.32 32.49 6.25
CA ALA A 769 23.07 33.89 6.58
C ALA A 769 21.97 34.53 5.71
N SER A 770 21.87 34.14 4.44
CA SER A 770 20.82 34.59 3.51
C SER A 770 19.47 34.00 3.86
N GLN A 771 19.45 32.71 4.18
CA GLN A 771 18.25 31.99 4.60
C GLN A 771 17.70 32.56 5.92
N ALA A 772 18.56 32.79 6.92
CA ALA A 772 18.16 33.35 8.21
C ALA A 772 17.56 34.77 8.08
N LYS A 773 18.16 35.63 7.25
CA LYS A 773 17.65 36.99 7.01
C LYS A 773 16.27 36.99 6.33
N MET A 774 16.07 36.09 5.37
CA MET A 774 14.77 35.92 4.71
C MET A 774 13.70 35.43 5.70
N LEU A 775 14.00 34.42 6.51
CA LEU A 775 13.07 33.88 7.52
C LEU A 775 12.69 34.92 8.57
N ASN A 776 13.66 35.72 9.02
CA ASN A 776 13.42 36.84 9.95
C ASN A 776 12.48 37.90 9.34
N ARG A 777 12.65 38.24 8.06
CA ARG A 777 11.77 39.20 7.38
C ARG A 777 10.34 38.65 7.18
N LEU A 778 10.20 37.35 6.97
CA LEU A 778 8.89 36.67 6.82
C LEU A 778 8.19 36.41 8.16
N GLY A 779 8.75 36.84 9.30
CA GLY A 779 8.18 36.61 10.63
C GLY A 779 8.20 35.13 11.06
N ARG A 780 9.05 34.30 10.44
CA ARG A 780 9.14 32.84 10.65
C ARG A 780 10.35 32.41 11.47
N SER A 781 10.79 33.26 12.41
CA SER A 781 11.97 33.01 13.26
C SER A 781 11.85 31.79 14.17
N GLY A 782 10.63 31.30 14.45
CA GLY A 782 10.38 30.10 15.28
C GLY A 782 10.26 28.77 14.51
N ALA A 783 10.39 28.76 13.17
CA ALA A 783 10.28 27.57 12.32
C ALA A 783 11.63 27.12 11.73
N ALA A 784 12.74 27.63 12.26
CA ALA A 784 14.07 27.29 11.76
C ALA A 784 14.52 25.95 12.36
N LEU A 785 14.85 24.98 11.50
CA LEU A 785 15.83 23.94 11.84
C LEU A 785 17.04 24.58 12.54
N ASP A 786 17.65 23.89 13.50
CA ASP A 786 18.91 24.37 14.08
C ASP A 786 19.90 24.68 12.94
N THR A 787 20.61 25.81 13.02
CA THR A 787 21.54 26.23 11.97
C THR A 787 22.63 25.17 11.75
N ALA A 788 22.94 24.38 12.77
CA ALA A 788 23.83 23.22 12.66
C ALA A 788 23.21 22.04 11.90
N GLU A 789 21.92 21.75 12.10
CA GLU A 789 21.17 20.69 11.40
C GLU A 789 20.97 21.05 9.92
N LEU A 790 20.60 22.30 9.62
CA LEU A 790 20.42 22.77 8.25
C LEU A 790 21.75 22.77 7.48
N ARG A 791 22.86 23.13 8.15
CA ARG A 791 24.22 22.99 7.59
C ARG A 791 24.49 21.53 7.24
N ARG A 792 24.29 20.61 8.18
CA ARG A 792 24.55 19.18 7.97
C ARG A 792 23.73 18.64 6.80
N ALA A 793 22.43 18.96 6.74
CA ALA A 793 21.55 18.54 5.65
C ALA A 793 22.02 19.06 4.27
N PHE A 794 22.45 20.32 4.19
CA PHE A 794 22.98 20.89 2.95
C PHE A 794 24.33 20.29 2.53
N GLU A 795 25.22 20.02 3.49
CA GLU A 795 26.51 19.37 3.22
C GLU A 795 26.33 17.92 2.76
N GLU A 796 25.40 17.18 3.37
CA GLU A 796 25.04 15.82 2.97
C GLU A 796 24.38 15.78 1.58
N ASP A 797 23.41 16.66 1.30
CA ASP A 797 22.78 16.73 -0.03
C ASP A 797 23.78 17.09 -1.12
N LEU A 798 24.70 18.03 -0.86
CA LEU A 798 25.76 18.38 -1.80
C LEU A 798 26.67 17.19 -2.08
N ARG A 799 27.12 16.48 -1.04
CA ARG A 799 28.00 15.31 -1.18
C ARG A 799 27.33 14.22 -1.99
N ALA A 800 26.10 13.86 -1.62
CA ALA A 800 25.32 12.82 -2.31
C ALA A 800 25.01 13.20 -3.76
N THR A 801 24.71 14.47 -4.04
CA THR A 801 24.46 14.95 -5.41
C THR A 801 25.72 14.91 -6.26
N GLN A 802 26.87 15.33 -5.72
CA GLN A 802 28.14 15.31 -6.44
C GLN A 802 28.58 13.87 -6.75
N GLU A 803 28.49 12.96 -5.78
CA GLU A 803 28.77 11.54 -6.01
C GLU A 803 27.79 10.91 -7.01
N TRP A 804 26.51 11.27 -6.96
CA TRP A 804 25.55 10.80 -7.96
C TRP A 804 25.90 11.28 -9.37
N LEU A 805 26.28 12.56 -9.53
CA LEU A 805 26.63 13.17 -10.82
C LEU A 805 27.84 12.49 -11.50
N THR A 806 28.84 12.02 -10.75
CA THR A 806 30.01 11.34 -11.34
C THR A 806 29.65 10.01 -12.01
N HIS A 807 28.49 9.44 -11.68
CA HIS A 807 28.02 8.17 -12.22
C HIS A 807 26.99 8.33 -13.36
N GLN A 808 26.69 9.55 -13.81
CA GLN A 808 25.68 9.79 -14.85
C GLN A 808 26.33 10.04 -16.23
N PRO A 809 26.31 9.06 -17.16
CA PRO A 809 26.92 9.21 -18.48
C PRO A 809 26.18 10.19 -19.41
N ASN A 810 24.95 10.55 -19.06
CA ASN A 810 24.09 11.46 -19.83
C ASN A 810 24.07 12.90 -19.28
N ILE A 811 24.94 13.21 -18.31
CA ILE A 811 25.03 14.54 -17.69
C ILE A 811 26.46 15.06 -17.80
N ARG A 812 26.62 16.24 -18.39
CA ARG A 812 27.86 17.03 -18.29
C ARG A 812 27.67 18.08 -17.20
N VAL A 813 28.72 18.36 -16.43
CA VAL A 813 28.65 19.32 -15.31
C VAL A 813 29.72 20.40 -15.47
N LEU A 814 29.33 21.66 -15.28
CA LEU A 814 30.23 22.80 -15.08
C LEU A 814 29.99 23.39 -13.69
N GLU A 815 31.01 23.39 -12.84
CA GLU A 815 30.95 24.10 -11.57
C GLU A 815 31.31 25.58 -11.74
N VAL A 816 30.43 26.45 -11.20
CA VAL A 816 30.56 27.91 -11.21
C VAL A 816 30.48 28.41 -9.78
N TRP A 817 31.37 29.32 -9.39
CA TRP A 817 31.38 29.89 -8.05
C TRP A 817 30.74 31.28 -8.05
N TYR A 818 29.72 31.48 -7.22
CA TYR A 818 28.96 32.74 -7.16
C TYR A 818 29.87 33.97 -6.96
N GLY A 819 30.87 33.85 -6.08
CA GLY A 819 31.84 34.91 -5.83
C GLY A 819 32.74 35.25 -7.02
N ASN A 820 32.99 34.30 -7.93
CA ASN A 820 33.73 34.55 -9.17
C ASN A 820 32.82 35.18 -10.22
N THR A 821 31.57 34.72 -10.34
CA THR A 821 30.59 35.29 -11.27
C THR A 821 30.38 36.78 -11.04
N VAL A 822 30.42 37.23 -9.78
CA VAL A 822 30.32 38.66 -9.44
C VAL A 822 31.63 39.41 -9.70
N LYS A 823 32.81 38.80 -9.47
CA LYS A 823 34.10 39.50 -9.60
C LYS A 823 34.65 39.55 -11.03
N ASP A 824 34.36 38.51 -11.81
CA ASP A 824 34.84 38.29 -13.17
C ASP A 824 33.69 37.73 -14.03
N ALA A 825 32.66 38.55 -14.19
CA ALA A 825 31.47 38.21 -14.98
C ALA A 825 31.82 37.85 -16.43
N ALA A 826 32.82 38.52 -17.02
CA ALA A 826 33.28 38.27 -18.38
C ALA A 826 33.97 36.90 -18.51
N GLY A 827 34.85 36.55 -17.56
CA GLY A 827 35.50 35.23 -17.54
C GLY A 827 34.51 34.09 -17.33
N GLU A 828 33.54 34.24 -16.42
CA GLU A 828 32.50 33.21 -16.21
C GLU A 828 31.51 33.12 -17.38
N ALA A 829 31.17 34.23 -18.05
CA ALA A 829 30.38 34.22 -19.27
C ALA A 829 31.05 33.42 -20.39
N ALA A 830 32.36 33.58 -20.57
CA ALA A 830 33.13 32.81 -21.55
C ALA A 830 33.12 31.30 -21.24
N ARG A 831 33.31 30.91 -19.97
CA ARG A 831 33.25 29.50 -19.52
C ARG A 831 31.87 28.88 -19.72
N LEU A 832 30.81 29.64 -19.45
CA LEU A 832 29.43 29.20 -19.66
C LEU A 832 29.15 28.99 -21.16
N ALA A 833 29.56 29.93 -22.02
CA ALA A 833 29.39 29.82 -23.46
C ALA A 833 30.14 28.61 -24.04
N GLU A 834 31.38 28.38 -23.62
CA GLU A 834 32.17 27.22 -24.03
C GLU A 834 31.51 25.89 -23.60
N PHE A 835 30.98 25.82 -22.37
CA PHE A 835 30.36 24.61 -21.84
C PHE A 835 29.04 24.26 -22.52
N VAL A 836 28.19 25.26 -22.75
CA VAL A 836 26.88 25.06 -23.39
C VAL A 836 27.04 24.81 -24.89
N GLY A 837 28.02 25.43 -25.55
CA GLY A 837 28.41 25.11 -26.93
C GLY A 837 27.60 25.85 -28.00
N GLU A 838 27.29 27.12 -27.78
CA GLU A 838 26.49 27.97 -28.68
C GLU A 838 27.13 29.37 -28.86
N ASP A 839 26.76 30.09 -29.93
CA ASP A 839 27.14 31.49 -30.19
C ASP A 839 26.44 32.44 -29.20
N LEU A 840 26.66 32.24 -27.89
CA LEU A 840 26.07 33.08 -26.84
C LEU A 840 26.70 34.48 -26.83
N ASP A 841 25.88 35.51 -26.62
CA ASP A 841 26.35 36.89 -26.44
C ASP A 841 27.00 37.05 -25.06
N GLN A 842 28.30 36.74 -24.98
CA GLN A 842 29.09 36.81 -23.76
C GLN A 842 29.10 38.23 -23.14
N HIS A 843 28.94 39.28 -23.97
CA HIS A 843 28.89 40.65 -23.47
C HIS A 843 27.57 40.93 -22.76
N ALA A 844 26.44 40.48 -23.34
CA ALA A 844 25.13 40.55 -22.71
C ALA A 844 25.05 39.69 -21.44
N MET A 845 25.63 38.48 -21.46
CA MET A 845 25.73 37.62 -20.27
C MET A 845 26.46 38.32 -19.11
N ALA A 846 27.62 38.92 -19.39
CA ALA A 846 28.39 39.63 -18.37
C ALA A 846 27.65 40.88 -17.86
N GLY A 847 26.93 41.59 -18.73
CA GLY A 847 26.11 42.75 -18.39
C GLY A 847 24.90 42.44 -17.51
N ALA A 848 24.47 41.17 -17.43
CA ALA A 848 23.39 40.74 -16.54
C ALA A 848 23.81 40.73 -15.06
N VAL A 849 25.09 40.73 -14.75
CA VAL A 849 25.61 40.68 -13.37
C VAL A 849 25.51 42.05 -12.69
N ASP A 850 24.90 42.09 -11.51
CA ASP A 850 24.80 43.28 -10.66
C ASP A 850 25.48 43.06 -9.31
N ASP A 851 26.66 43.66 -9.15
CA ASP A 851 27.49 43.57 -7.96
C ASP A 851 26.79 44.09 -6.69
N GLY A 852 25.79 44.97 -6.83
CA GLY A 852 24.98 45.53 -5.74
C GLY A 852 24.00 44.54 -5.10
N LEU A 853 23.76 43.39 -5.74
CA LEU A 853 22.93 42.31 -5.21
C LEU A 853 23.73 41.31 -4.35
N TYR A 854 25.07 41.35 -4.38
CA TYR A 854 25.93 40.51 -3.53
C TYR A 854 26.15 41.12 -2.13
N ARG A 855 25.06 41.17 -1.35
CA ARG A 855 24.96 41.93 -0.08
C ARG A 855 25.50 41.21 1.16
N GLN A 856 25.66 39.88 1.12
CA GLN A 856 26.10 39.08 2.27
C GLN A 856 27.37 38.32 1.90
N ARG A 857 28.50 38.97 2.18
CA ARG A 857 29.84 38.45 1.91
C ARG A 857 30.47 38.01 3.22
N ARG A 858 31.20 36.90 3.21
CA ARG A 858 32.15 36.59 4.28
C ARG A 858 33.19 37.72 4.35
N ALA A 859 33.41 38.29 5.54
CA ALA A 859 34.50 39.24 5.74
C ALA A 859 35.82 38.53 5.41
N LYS A 860 36.71 39.19 4.64
CA LYS A 860 38.04 38.64 4.34
C LYS A 860 38.74 38.31 5.66
N SER A 861 39.03 37.03 5.91
CA SER A 861 40.05 36.60 6.87
C SER A 861 41.42 36.85 6.30
#